data_AF-B9WGP3-F1
#
_entry.id   AF-B9WGP3-F1
#
_cell.length_a   1.000
_cell.length_b   1.000
_cell.length_c   1.000
_cell.angle_alpha   90.00
_cell.angle_beta   90.00
_cell.angle_gamma   90.00
#
_symmetry.space_group_name_H-M   'P 1'
#
loop_
_entity.id
_entity.type
_entity.pdbx_description
1 polymer ?
#
loop_
_entity_poly.entity_id
_entity_poly.type
_entity_poly.pdbx_seq_one_letter_code
_entity_poly.pdbx_strand_id
1 'polypeptide(L)'
;MVEMRPSECPSLAIHKSLGSIPSHNFKSTIVACTGTPYAFLYGGFDEYDALDSNVYLLDTSTMQWEIDNKIDGLYREGHSSVYIGNGNVLVYGGLPFEDEIPTSESRRFNSRQTASTRSDTMNGSTGEIKKDSLMMIYNIFDKKWIGPPNFALENCPSSRSRHACCLSRDGSKLYISGGLVKSTPLNDLYCYDLTLGIWSGPIEFVYRFDHTIMMYEDRIFSFGGLDKDMNHVKSITYYSLKTKAMGEIYLNLDITNVPPTGFYDLAILSSKINPSISLFVKLPLWNYPNNGLSISCFDLGKFEAQNLFSQNNLSHYFKDKNMNDYIWKTAFVNHEGKLYLLGTQKKKQRNSHPFGAYLNTSSDMNENSMVEEEDEGHEHEPDIDGNGRRTDTGGEEEEEDDEEQESARLNYILQIEIQKFGIPSQLENPLSSDYHRLLVSSTFTDFEIIALVSNDDKEKVEAQLEYQTESIRVHKTVLVARWPHFQRMIQTGMNEALQNRLFLPEPINRIKALIYYLYVGTIEFDEKYIGELTLVDYSGLLVLTNLYELKELGYLLLQKLFKLFISFDHSFSDDETSISVLLTIWRDLAFSNEAIFIVTVLELIKRKWAIITRSKTFLSLSKEEIVRLCQDSTDDSPLSKSPNQNHSLDTLDTNLIPETPTRNTNSPFVIDSPANHSTSVFD
;
A
#
# COMPACT_ATOMS: atom_id res chain seq x y z
N MET A 1 11.64 -12.17 46.25
CA MET A 1 10.70 -12.98 45.46
C MET A 1 9.47 -12.13 45.24
N VAL A 2 9.41 -11.45 44.11
CA VAL A 2 8.20 -10.74 43.65
C VAL A 2 7.48 -11.78 42.80
N GLU A 3 6.30 -12.20 43.23
CA GLU A 3 5.41 -13.02 42.40
C GLU A 3 5.14 -12.25 41.11
N MET A 4 5.74 -12.72 40.01
CA MET A 4 5.31 -12.30 38.69
C MET A 4 3.86 -12.75 38.55
N ARG A 5 2.94 -11.79 38.44
CA ARG A 5 1.59 -12.05 37.91
C ARG A 5 1.75 -12.84 36.60
N PRO A 6 0.87 -13.81 36.29
CA PRO A 6 0.93 -14.50 35.01
C PRO A 6 0.86 -13.44 33.93
N SER A 7 1.97 -13.21 33.23
CA SER A 7 2.03 -12.38 32.04
C SER A 7 0.94 -12.90 31.11
N GLU A 8 -0.03 -12.06 30.77
CA GLU A 8 -1.00 -12.34 29.72
C GLU A 8 -0.20 -12.84 28.51
N CYS A 9 -0.37 -14.13 28.20
CA CYS A 9 0.31 -14.76 27.09
C CYS A 9 -0.01 -13.93 25.83
N PRO A 10 0.95 -13.62 24.95
CA PRO A 10 0.55 -13.16 23.62
C PRO A 10 -0.37 -14.24 23.03
N SER A 11 -1.46 -13.80 22.41
CA SER A 11 -2.61 -14.62 21.97
C SER A 11 -2.23 -15.53 20.80
N LEU A 12 -1.50 -16.60 21.13
CA LEU A 12 -1.34 -17.76 20.27
C LEU A 12 -2.21 -18.89 20.79
N ALA A 13 -2.82 -19.62 19.86
CA ALA A 13 -3.57 -20.81 20.17
C ALA A 13 -3.40 -21.86 19.07
N ILE A 14 -3.31 -23.12 19.46
CA ILE A 14 -3.30 -24.26 18.52
C ILE A 14 -4.60 -25.02 18.71
N HIS A 15 -5.37 -25.09 17.63
CA HIS A 15 -6.65 -25.76 17.55
C HIS A 15 -6.52 -27.01 16.68
N LYS A 16 -7.21 -28.08 17.07
CA LYS A 16 -7.51 -29.19 16.15
C LYS A 16 -8.72 -28.76 15.32
N SER A 17 -8.62 -28.83 14.01
CA SER A 17 -9.75 -28.52 13.12
C SER A 17 -10.77 -29.66 13.17
N LEU A 18 -12.03 -29.33 12.89
CA LEU A 18 -13.16 -30.27 12.87
C LEU A 18 -13.92 -30.13 11.55
N GLY A 19 -14.84 -31.05 11.28
CA GLY A 19 -15.70 -31.01 10.09
C GLY A 19 -15.06 -31.67 8.87
N SER A 20 -15.38 -31.15 7.68
CA SER A 20 -14.92 -31.69 6.39
C SER A 20 -13.53 -31.16 6.04
N ILE A 21 -12.51 -31.69 6.71
CA ILE A 21 -11.14 -31.19 6.64
C ILE A 21 -10.52 -31.51 5.26
N PRO A 22 -10.05 -30.50 4.50
CA PRO A 22 -9.38 -30.72 3.22
C PRO A 22 -8.00 -31.35 3.38
N SER A 23 -7.60 -32.13 2.37
CA SER A 23 -6.19 -32.42 2.09
C SER A 23 -5.45 -31.15 1.66
N HIS A 24 -4.14 -31.09 1.90
CA HIS A 24 -3.35 -30.00 1.36
C HIS A 24 -3.13 -30.19 -0.14
N ASN A 25 -3.75 -29.33 -0.94
CA ASN A 25 -3.58 -29.34 -2.38
C ASN A 25 -2.55 -28.30 -2.82
N PHE A 26 -1.57 -28.73 -3.61
CA PHE A 26 -0.62 -27.83 -4.25
C PHE A 26 -1.34 -26.93 -5.25
N LYS A 27 -0.90 -25.68 -5.34
CA LYS A 27 -1.45 -24.67 -6.27
C LYS A 27 -2.96 -24.39 -6.11
N SER A 28 -3.51 -24.73 -4.94
CA SER A 28 -4.80 -24.22 -4.45
C SER A 28 -4.67 -22.76 -4.01
N THR A 29 -5.81 -22.08 -3.86
CA THR A 29 -5.84 -20.73 -3.28
C THR A 29 -6.64 -20.71 -1.98
N ILE A 30 -6.14 -19.98 -0.98
CA ILE A 30 -6.87 -19.69 0.26
C ILE A 30 -7.03 -18.17 0.45
N VAL A 31 -8.25 -17.73 0.71
CA VAL A 31 -8.60 -16.30 0.79
C VAL A 31 -9.48 -16.03 2.01
N ALA A 32 -9.05 -15.10 2.87
CA ALA A 32 -9.89 -14.62 3.96
C ALA A 32 -11.05 -13.74 3.42
N CYS A 33 -12.28 -14.10 3.76
CA CYS A 33 -13.47 -13.37 3.35
C CYS A 33 -13.72 -12.20 4.32
N THR A 34 -13.19 -11.03 3.98
CA THR A 34 -13.21 -9.83 4.83
C THR A 34 -14.64 -9.44 5.27
N GLY A 35 -14.82 -9.12 6.56
CA GLY A 35 -16.13 -8.83 7.15
C GLY A 35 -16.95 -10.08 7.50
N THR A 36 -16.38 -11.28 7.35
CA THR A 36 -16.98 -12.56 7.73
C THR A 36 -15.96 -13.42 8.50
N PRO A 37 -16.38 -14.46 9.22
CA PRO A 37 -15.45 -15.37 9.88
C PRO A 37 -14.84 -16.40 8.92
N TYR A 38 -15.20 -16.41 7.64
CA TYR A 38 -14.83 -17.49 6.72
C TYR A 38 -13.49 -17.25 6.00
N ALA A 39 -12.74 -18.33 5.79
CA ALA A 39 -11.69 -18.41 4.78
C ALA A 39 -12.09 -19.45 3.71
N PHE A 40 -12.01 -19.05 2.45
CA PHE A 40 -12.34 -19.86 1.28
C PHE A 40 -11.09 -20.57 0.76
N LEU A 41 -11.17 -21.88 0.52
CA LEU A 41 -10.13 -22.69 -0.11
C LEU A 41 -10.71 -23.44 -1.31
N TYR A 42 -10.02 -23.40 -2.45
CA TYR A 42 -10.47 -24.03 -3.69
C TYR A 42 -9.32 -24.42 -4.62
N GLY A 43 -9.55 -25.51 -5.37
CA GLY A 43 -8.69 -26.00 -6.44
C GLY A 43 -7.41 -26.68 -5.97
N GLY A 44 -6.45 -26.73 -6.89
CA GLY A 44 -5.19 -27.44 -6.73
C GLY A 44 -5.30 -28.94 -7.00
N PHE A 45 -4.19 -29.62 -6.77
CA PHE A 45 -4.05 -31.08 -6.88
C PHE A 45 -3.35 -31.65 -5.65
N ASP A 46 -3.66 -32.90 -5.32
CA ASP A 46 -3.01 -33.62 -4.22
C ASP A 46 -1.67 -34.26 -4.66
N GLU A 47 -1.10 -35.15 -3.85
CA GLU A 47 0.19 -35.79 -4.15
C GLU A 47 0.13 -36.81 -5.30
N TYR A 48 -1.07 -37.22 -5.72
CA TYR A 48 -1.29 -38.14 -6.84
C TYR A 48 -1.75 -37.40 -8.11
N ASP A 49 -1.50 -36.08 -8.18
CA ASP A 49 -1.96 -35.18 -9.23
C ASP A 49 -3.50 -35.16 -9.42
N ALA A 50 -4.27 -35.61 -8.42
CA ALA A 50 -5.71 -35.62 -8.50
C ALA A 50 -6.26 -34.20 -8.25
N LEU A 51 -6.93 -33.66 -9.27
CA LEU A 51 -7.52 -32.33 -9.21
C LEU A 51 -8.75 -32.29 -8.28
N ASP A 52 -8.82 -31.24 -7.46
CA ASP A 52 -9.95 -30.98 -6.57
C ASP A 52 -10.80 -29.81 -7.09
N SER A 53 -12.12 -29.98 -7.06
CA SER A 53 -13.11 -28.95 -7.40
C SER A 53 -14.10 -28.69 -6.27
N ASN A 54 -13.87 -29.26 -5.09
CA ASN A 54 -14.61 -28.92 -3.88
C ASN A 54 -14.25 -27.50 -3.42
N VAL A 55 -15.22 -26.83 -2.82
CA VAL A 55 -14.99 -25.58 -2.10
C VAL A 55 -15.01 -25.89 -0.61
N TYR A 56 -13.95 -25.50 0.08
CA TYR A 56 -13.86 -25.62 1.54
C TYR A 56 -13.95 -24.24 2.18
N LEU A 57 -14.76 -24.13 3.22
CA LEU A 57 -14.93 -22.91 4.01
C LEU A 57 -14.49 -23.20 5.45
N LEU A 58 -13.44 -22.54 5.91
CA LEU A 58 -13.03 -22.56 7.30
C LEU A 58 -13.70 -21.42 8.06
N ASP A 59 -14.54 -21.73 9.04
CA ASP A 59 -15.04 -20.77 10.01
C ASP A 59 -13.99 -20.52 11.09
N THR A 60 -13.37 -19.34 11.08
CA THR A 60 -12.31 -18.95 12.03
C THR A 60 -12.81 -18.64 13.44
N SER A 61 -14.14 -18.57 13.65
CA SER A 61 -14.73 -18.43 14.99
C SER A 61 -14.87 -19.77 15.71
N THR A 62 -15.12 -20.83 14.97
CA THR A 62 -15.35 -22.19 15.51
C THR A 62 -14.19 -23.16 15.19
N MET A 63 -13.30 -22.80 14.27
CA MET A 63 -12.22 -23.63 13.70
C MET A 63 -12.74 -24.89 13.00
N GLN A 64 -13.93 -24.81 12.40
CA GLN A 64 -14.58 -25.92 11.69
C GLN A 64 -14.54 -25.69 10.18
N TRP A 65 -14.27 -26.78 9.44
CA TRP A 65 -14.35 -26.83 8.00
C TRP A 65 -15.73 -27.29 7.54
N GLU A 66 -16.31 -26.54 6.62
CA GLU A 66 -17.45 -26.92 5.82
C GLU A 66 -16.98 -27.21 4.39
N ILE A 67 -17.64 -28.17 3.75
CA ILE A 67 -17.43 -28.47 2.33
C ILE A 67 -18.72 -28.19 1.56
N ASP A 68 -18.58 -27.58 0.39
CA ASP A 68 -19.62 -27.57 -0.62
C ASP A 68 -19.28 -28.58 -1.73
N ASN A 69 -20.32 -29.20 -2.30
CA ASN A 69 -20.17 -30.31 -3.22
C ASN A 69 -19.37 -29.87 -4.47
N LYS A 70 -18.35 -30.66 -4.82
CA LYS A 70 -17.63 -30.49 -6.10
C LYS A 70 -18.57 -30.39 -7.30
N ILE A 71 -18.17 -29.57 -8.28
CA ILE A 71 -18.73 -29.57 -9.62
C ILE A 71 -17.75 -30.28 -10.54
N ASP A 72 -18.14 -31.46 -11.01
CA ASP A 72 -17.29 -32.31 -11.82
C ASP A 72 -16.84 -31.60 -13.12
N GLY A 73 -15.53 -31.54 -13.34
CA GLY A 73 -14.92 -30.82 -14.46
C GLY A 73 -14.71 -29.31 -14.24
N LEU A 74 -15.09 -28.74 -13.09
CA LEU A 74 -14.75 -27.37 -12.71
C LEU A 74 -13.45 -27.35 -11.89
N TYR A 75 -12.37 -27.85 -12.47
CA TYR A 75 -11.06 -27.96 -11.83
C TYR A 75 -10.18 -26.76 -12.14
N ARG A 76 -9.35 -26.34 -11.17
CA ARG A 76 -8.40 -25.24 -11.34
C ARG A 76 -7.12 -25.45 -10.57
N GLU A 77 -5.99 -25.32 -11.25
CA GLU A 77 -4.66 -25.28 -10.64
C GLU A 77 -3.91 -24.01 -11.01
N GLY A 78 -3.19 -23.42 -10.06
CA GLY A 78 -2.43 -22.19 -10.31
C GLY A 78 -3.31 -21.01 -10.72
N HIS A 79 -4.58 -21.01 -10.31
CA HIS A 79 -5.48 -19.87 -10.43
C HIS A 79 -5.14 -18.84 -9.35
N SER A 80 -5.68 -17.63 -9.47
CA SER A 80 -5.69 -16.66 -8.38
C SER A 80 -7.12 -16.38 -7.93
N SER A 81 -7.28 -16.11 -6.63
CA SER A 81 -8.58 -15.80 -6.03
C SER A 81 -8.50 -14.56 -5.15
N VAL A 82 -9.54 -13.72 -5.18
CA VAL A 82 -9.68 -12.54 -4.31
C VAL A 82 -11.10 -12.38 -3.81
N TYR A 83 -11.26 -11.94 -2.55
CA TYR A 83 -12.56 -11.60 -2.00
C TYR A 83 -12.95 -10.17 -2.39
N ILE A 84 -14.03 -10.03 -3.16
CA ILE A 84 -14.50 -8.74 -3.71
C ILE A 84 -15.69 -8.14 -2.93
N GLY A 85 -16.05 -8.73 -1.78
CA GLY A 85 -17.12 -8.24 -0.91
C GLY A 85 -18.46 -8.93 -1.10
N ASN A 86 -19.38 -8.71 -0.15
CA ASN A 86 -20.74 -9.28 -0.14
C ASN A 86 -20.79 -10.81 -0.31
N GLY A 87 -19.80 -11.52 0.26
CA GLY A 87 -19.69 -12.97 0.15
C GLY A 87 -19.07 -13.47 -1.15
N ASN A 88 -18.70 -12.58 -2.08
CA ASN A 88 -18.20 -12.98 -3.39
C ASN A 88 -16.67 -13.13 -3.40
N VAL A 89 -16.20 -14.31 -3.82
CA VAL A 89 -14.81 -14.61 -4.14
C VAL A 89 -14.69 -14.73 -5.65
N LEU A 90 -13.89 -13.86 -6.27
CA LEU A 90 -13.57 -13.93 -7.69
C LEU A 90 -12.37 -14.85 -7.89
N VAL A 91 -12.52 -15.81 -8.80
CA VAL A 91 -11.48 -16.75 -9.24
C VAL A 91 -11.13 -16.46 -10.69
N TYR A 92 -9.84 -16.33 -11.00
CA TYR A 92 -9.33 -16.03 -12.33
C TYR A 92 -8.22 -17.00 -12.76
N GLY A 93 -8.24 -17.40 -14.03
CA GLY A 93 -7.19 -18.23 -14.63
C GLY A 93 -7.10 -19.62 -14.02
N GLY A 94 -5.94 -20.25 -14.17
CA GLY A 94 -5.66 -21.60 -13.68
C GLY A 94 -6.62 -22.65 -14.23
N LEU A 95 -6.33 -23.14 -15.43
CA LEU A 95 -7.02 -24.26 -16.05
C LEU A 95 -6.03 -25.43 -16.16
N PRO A 96 -6.47 -26.68 -15.91
CA PRO A 96 -5.66 -27.88 -16.11
C PRO A 96 -5.53 -28.14 -17.62
N PHE A 97 -4.57 -27.46 -18.27
CA PHE A 97 -4.11 -27.61 -19.67
C PHE A 97 -5.15 -27.49 -20.81
N GLU A 98 -4.77 -26.86 -21.94
CA GLU A 98 -5.65 -26.74 -23.12
C GLU A 98 -5.99 -28.10 -23.77
N ASP A 99 -5.16 -29.14 -23.56
CA ASP A 99 -5.26 -30.43 -24.25
C ASP A 99 -6.10 -31.49 -23.50
N GLU A 100 -6.46 -31.25 -22.24
CA GLU A 100 -7.13 -32.25 -21.37
C GLU A 100 -8.36 -31.69 -20.63
N ILE A 101 -9.17 -30.82 -21.26
CA ILE A 101 -10.55 -30.66 -20.77
C ILE A 101 -11.23 -32.02 -20.99
N PRO A 102 -11.60 -32.79 -19.96
CA PRO A 102 -12.26 -34.06 -20.14
C PRO A 102 -13.68 -33.73 -20.58
N THR A 103 -13.89 -33.64 -21.89
CA THR A 103 -15.23 -33.87 -22.42
C THR A 103 -15.58 -35.29 -22.04
N SER A 104 -16.78 -35.52 -21.52
CA SER A 104 -17.28 -36.83 -21.08
C SER A 104 -17.29 -37.92 -22.18
N GLU A 105 -16.71 -37.64 -23.35
CA GLU A 105 -16.59 -38.52 -24.51
C GLU A 105 -15.23 -39.23 -24.61
N SER A 106 -14.16 -38.75 -23.95
CA SER A 106 -12.81 -39.31 -24.12
C SER A 106 -12.54 -40.67 -23.45
N ARG A 107 -13.57 -41.31 -22.83
CA ARG A 107 -13.48 -42.71 -22.36
C ARG A 107 -14.12 -43.74 -23.28
N ARG A 108 -14.57 -43.39 -24.49
CA ARG A 108 -15.15 -44.36 -25.43
C ARG A 108 -14.73 -44.13 -26.89
N PHE A 109 -13.95 -45.10 -27.39
CA PHE A 109 -13.65 -45.45 -28.78
C PHE A 109 -12.40 -44.87 -29.48
N ASN A 110 -11.43 -45.77 -29.65
CA ASN A 110 -10.58 -45.87 -30.84
C ASN A 110 -11.44 -45.98 -32.12
N SER A 111 -11.46 -44.95 -32.98
CA SER A 111 -11.44 -45.12 -34.45
C SER A 111 -11.30 -43.79 -35.19
N ARG A 112 -10.46 -43.78 -36.22
CA ARG A 112 -10.31 -42.75 -37.26
C ARG A 112 -11.65 -42.19 -37.77
N GLN A 113 -11.79 -40.86 -37.87
CA GLN A 113 -12.07 -40.12 -39.14
C GLN A 113 -12.59 -38.67 -38.93
N THR A 114 -12.01 -37.78 -39.75
CA THR A 114 -12.59 -36.61 -40.46
C THR A 114 -13.15 -35.40 -39.71
N ALA A 115 -12.65 -34.25 -40.15
CA ALA A 115 -13.23 -32.92 -39.98
C ALA A 115 -14.66 -32.82 -40.56
N SER A 116 -15.60 -32.30 -39.77
CA SER A 116 -16.43 -31.11 -40.09
C SER A 116 -17.73 -31.05 -39.26
N THR A 117 -18.02 -29.82 -38.81
CA THR A 117 -19.34 -29.22 -38.56
C THR A 117 -20.24 -29.66 -37.39
N ARG A 118 -20.46 -28.64 -36.54
CA ARG A 118 -21.76 -28.05 -36.14
C ARG A 118 -22.39 -28.49 -34.81
N SER A 119 -22.80 -27.43 -34.10
CA SER A 119 -23.95 -27.32 -33.20
C SER A 119 -23.72 -27.76 -31.77
N ASP A 120 -23.34 -26.79 -30.92
CA ASP A 120 -24.13 -26.49 -29.73
C ASP A 120 -24.21 -24.98 -29.54
N THR A 121 -25.12 -24.38 -30.33
CA THR A 121 -25.72 -23.08 -30.01
C THR A 121 -27.06 -23.40 -29.36
N MET A 122 -27.11 -23.37 -28.03
CA MET A 122 -28.35 -23.34 -27.26
C MET A 122 -28.23 -22.21 -26.22
N ASN A 123 -28.99 -21.15 -26.46
CA ASN A 123 -29.43 -20.10 -25.54
C ASN A 123 -28.46 -19.65 -24.45
N GLY A 124 -27.85 -18.48 -24.66
CA GLY A 124 -27.26 -17.67 -23.60
C GLY A 124 -28.34 -17.20 -22.61
N SER A 125 -28.55 -17.97 -21.55
CA SER A 125 -28.98 -17.44 -20.26
C SER A 125 -27.76 -16.77 -19.62
N THR A 126 -27.88 -15.47 -19.34
CA THR A 126 -26.87 -14.72 -18.58
C THR A 126 -26.68 -15.36 -17.20
N GLY A 127 -25.48 -15.84 -16.88
CA GLY A 127 -25.10 -16.23 -15.52
C GLY A 127 -24.85 -17.73 -15.24
N GLU A 128 -25.00 -18.64 -16.22
CA GLU A 128 -24.59 -20.05 -16.04
C GLU A 128 -23.07 -20.24 -16.24
N ILE A 129 -22.48 -21.15 -15.46
CA ILE A 129 -21.02 -21.40 -15.48
C ILE A 129 -20.65 -22.45 -16.50
N LYS A 130 -19.63 -22.10 -17.29
CA LYS A 130 -18.94 -23.06 -18.14
C LYS A 130 -17.68 -23.57 -17.45
N LYS A 131 -17.36 -24.85 -17.65
CA LYS A 131 -16.20 -25.52 -17.03
C LYS A 131 -14.88 -24.83 -17.39
N ASP A 132 -14.79 -24.29 -18.61
CA ASP A 132 -13.67 -23.56 -19.18
C ASP A 132 -13.69 -22.04 -18.89
N SER A 133 -14.63 -21.54 -18.08
CA SER A 133 -14.77 -20.10 -17.82
C SER A 133 -13.48 -19.51 -17.26
N LEU A 134 -12.87 -18.54 -17.92
CA LEU A 134 -11.60 -17.96 -17.47
C LEU A 134 -11.71 -17.18 -16.14
N MET A 135 -12.90 -16.66 -15.86
CA MET A 135 -13.23 -15.90 -14.67
C MET A 135 -14.55 -16.41 -14.12
N MET A 136 -14.68 -16.50 -12.80
CA MET A 136 -15.92 -16.92 -12.13
C MET A 136 -16.00 -16.33 -10.73
N ILE A 137 -17.19 -16.32 -10.14
CA ILE A 137 -17.42 -15.88 -8.77
C ILE A 137 -18.03 -17.02 -7.97
N TYR A 138 -17.54 -17.28 -6.77
CA TYR A 138 -18.23 -18.10 -5.79
C TYR A 138 -18.80 -17.22 -4.69
N ASN A 139 -20.08 -17.36 -4.39
CA ASN A 139 -20.70 -16.71 -3.24
C ASN A 139 -20.69 -17.66 -2.04
N ILE A 140 -20.03 -17.26 -0.95
CA ILE A 140 -19.87 -18.11 0.25
C ILE A 140 -21.14 -18.24 1.08
N PHE A 141 -22.09 -17.31 0.98
CA PHE A 141 -23.36 -17.36 1.72
C PHE A 141 -24.38 -18.21 0.99
N ASP A 142 -24.51 -17.98 -0.32
CA ASP A 142 -25.44 -18.72 -1.18
C ASP A 142 -24.90 -20.10 -1.56
N LYS A 143 -23.61 -20.37 -1.30
CA LYS A 143 -22.86 -21.56 -1.74
C LYS A 143 -23.11 -21.85 -3.21
N LYS A 144 -22.87 -20.81 -4.02
CA LYS A 144 -23.25 -20.82 -5.42
C LYS A 144 -22.16 -20.18 -6.26
N TRP A 145 -21.81 -20.89 -7.32
CA TRP A 145 -20.98 -20.32 -8.36
C TRP A 145 -21.80 -19.46 -9.35
N ILE A 146 -21.22 -18.36 -9.80
CA ILE A 146 -21.75 -17.40 -10.77
C ILE A 146 -20.77 -17.24 -11.92
N GLY A 147 -21.25 -17.39 -13.16
CA GLY A 147 -20.45 -17.24 -14.37
C GLY A 147 -20.21 -15.78 -14.73
N PRO A 148 -19.16 -15.48 -15.49
CA PRO A 148 -18.89 -14.10 -15.90
C PRO A 148 -19.95 -13.68 -16.94
N PRO A 149 -20.49 -12.45 -16.86
CA PRO A 149 -21.28 -11.92 -17.96
C PRO A 149 -20.38 -11.68 -19.18
N ASN A 150 -20.96 -11.66 -20.38
CA ASN A 150 -20.19 -11.57 -21.64
C ASN A 150 -19.20 -10.37 -21.66
N PHE A 151 -19.65 -9.20 -21.19
CA PHE A 151 -18.83 -7.99 -21.16
C PHE A 151 -17.58 -8.14 -20.27
N ALA A 152 -17.63 -8.99 -19.24
CA ALA A 152 -16.54 -9.13 -18.27
C ALA A 152 -15.32 -9.89 -18.83
N LEU A 153 -15.49 -10.54 -19.99
CA LEU A 153 -14.41 -11.20 -20.72
C LEU A 153 -13.94 -10.40 -21.95
N GLU A 154 -14.55 -9.24 -22.23
CA GLU A 154 -14.10 -8.39 -23.33
C GLU A 154 -12.72 -7.78 -23.00
N ASN A 155 -11.74 -8.00 -23.88
CA ASN A 155 -10.34 -7.58 -23.72
C ASN A 155 -9.65 -8.14 -22.47
N CYS A 156 -10.14 -9.26 -21.92
CA CYS A 156 -9.47 -9.91 -20.79
C CYS A 156 -8.10 -10.48 -21.19
N PRO A 157 -7.17 -10.64 -20.23
CA PRO A 157 -5.91 -11.33 -20.49
C PRO A 157 -6.15 -12.75 -21.00
N SER A 158 -5.18 -13.31 -21.71
CA SER A 158 -5.20 -14.72 -22.09
C SER A 158 -5.30 -15.64 -20.86
N SER A 159 -5.86 -16.85 -21.08
CA SER A 159 -5.83 -17.91 -20.09
C SER A 159 -4.39 -18.24 -19.69
N ARG A 160 -4.15 -18.29 -18.38
CA ARG A 160 -2.81 -18.38 -17.77
C ARG A 160 -2.87 -19.04 -16.40
N SER A 161 -1.80 -19.71 -16.02
CA SER A 161 -1.63 -20.30 -14.69
C SER A 161 -0.47 -19.65 -13.94
N ARG A 162 -0.40 -19.85 -12.62
CA ARG A 162 0.68 -19.40 -11.72
C ARG A 162 0.97 -17.89 -11.82
N HIS A 163 -0.04 -17.12 -12.20
CA HIS A 163 -0.04 -15.66 -12.18
C HIS A 163 -0.37 -15.17 -10.76
N ALA A 164 -0.23 -13.87 -10.53
CA ALA A 164 -0.59 -13.24 -9.26
C ALA A 164 -1.71 -12.21 -9.48
N CYS A 165 -2.54 -11.99 -8.45
CA CYS A 165 -3.51 -10.91 -8.48
C CYS A 165 -3.63 -10.20 -7.12
N CYS A 166 -4.07 -8.93 -7.14
CA CYS A 166 -4.42 -8.18 -5.94
C CYS A 166 -5.49 -7.13 -6.23
N LEU A 167 -6.17 -6.65 -5.18
CA LEU A 167 -7.15 -5.57 -5.30
C LEU A 167 -6.50 -4.20 -5.04
N SER A 168 -7.09 -3.15 -5.62
CA SER A 168 -6.82 -1.76 -5.23
C SER A 168 -7.20 -1.50 -3.77
N ARG A 169 -6.68 -0.40 -3.20
CA ARG A 169 -6.92 0.00 -1.81
C ARG A 169 -8.40 0.10 -1.45
N ASP A 170 -9.20 0.65 -2.36
CA ASP A 170 -10.65 0.81 -2.24
C ASP A 170 -11.45 -0.42 -2.71
N GLY A 171 -10.78 -1.46 -3.22
CA GLY A 171 -11.41 -2.66 -3.75
C GLY A 171 -12.14 -2.47 -5.09
N SER A 172 -12.02 -1.31 -5.74
CA SER A 172 -12.72 -1.03 -7.01
C SER A 172 -12.04 -1.64 -8.25
N LYS A 173 -10.78 -2.06 -8.15
CA LYS A 173 -10.00 -2.61 -9.26
C LYS A 173 -9.27 -3.89 -8.86
N LEU A 174 -9.15 -4.82 -9.80
CA LEU A 174 -8.35 -6.04 -9.71
C LEU A 174 -7.14 -5.91 -10.64
N TYR A 175 -5.95 -6.19 -10.13
CA TYR A 175 -4.72 -6.26 -10.90
C TYR A 175 -4.28 -7.70 -11.08
N ILE A 176 -3.81 -8.05 -12.28
CA ILE A 176 -3.30 -9.38 -12.63
C ILE A 176 -1.93 -9.23 -13.28
N SER A 177 -0.94 -9.95 -12.77
CA SER A 177 0.45 -9.85 -13.21
C SER A 177 1.01 -11.22 -13.60
N GLY A 178 1.68 -11.26 -14.75
CA GLY A 178 2.53 -12.36 -15.20
C GLY A 178 1.81 -13.71 -15.31
N GLY A 179 2.49 -14.77 -14.87
CA GLY A 179 2.08 -16.17 -15.00
C GLY A 179 2.69 -16.87 -16.19
N LEU A 180 2.15 -18.04 -16.50
CA LEU A 180 2.57 -18.90 -17.61
C LEU A 180 1.45 -19.06 -18.64
N VAL A 181 1.83 -18.99 -19.92
CA VAL A 181 1.01 -19.44 -21.04
C VAL A 181 1.84 -20.42 -21.86
N LYS A 182 1.41 -21.68 -21.95
CA LYS A 182 2.18 -22.75 -22.63
C LYS A 182 3.65 -22.78 -22.18
N SER A 183 3.85 -22.75 -20.86
CA SER A 183 5.16 -22.68 -20.19
C SER A 183 6.01 -21.44 -20.49
N THR A 184 5.47 -20.43 -21.17
CA THR A 184 6.14 -19.15 -21.41
C THR A 184 5.80 -18.17 -20.28
N PRO A 185 6.80 -17.70 -19.52
CA PRO A 185 6.61 -16.64 -18.53
C PRO A 185 6.16 -15.33 -19.16
N LEU A 186 5.22 -14.64 -18.50
CA LEU A 186 4.68 -13.35 -18.94
C LEU A 186 5.16 -12.21 -18.04
N ASN A 187 5.26 -11.01 -18.62
CA ASN A 187 5.63 -9.75 -17.94
C ASN A 187 4.55 -8.67 -17.98
N ASP A 188 3.33 -9.05 -18.33
CA ASP A 188 2.20 -8.13 -18.46
C ASP A 188 1.51 -7.89 -17.12
N LEU A 189 0.97 -6.69 -16.98
CA LEU A 189 0.10 -6.26 -15.88
C LEU A 189 -1.21 -5.75 -16.48
N TYR A 190 -2.31 -6.36 -16.06
CA TYR A 190 -3.68 -5.96 -16.44
C TYR A 190 -4.41 -5.39 -15.23
N CYS A 191 -5.37 -4.52 -15.52
CA CYS A 191 -6.28 -3.96 -14.53
C CYS A 191 -7.72 -4.14 -14.99
N TYR A 192 -8.53 -4.83 -14.19
CA TYR A 192 -9.97 -4.95 -14.36
C TYR A 192 -10.68 -4.00 -13.39
N ASP A 193 -11.49 -3.09 -13.92
CA ASP A 193 -12.36 -2.25 -13.12
C ASP A 193 -13.60 -3.03 -12.69
N LEU A 194 -13.71 -3.34 -11.40
CA LEU A 194 -14.82 -4.13 -10.85
C LEU A 194 -16.14 -3.35 -10.84
N THR A 195 -16.09 -2.01 -10.93
CA THR A 195 -17.28 -1.17 -10.95
C THR A 195 -17.84 -0.99 -12.36
N LEU A 196 -16.95 -0.82 -13.35
CA LEU A 196 -17.32 -0.62 -14.75
C LEU A 196 -17.39 -1.93 -15.55
N GLY A 197 -16.70 -2.98 -15.09
CA GLY A 197 -16.58 -4.24 -15.81
C GLY A 197 -15.67 -4.17 -17.02
N ILE A 198 -14.62 -3.34 -16.98
CA ILE A 198 -13.75 -3.04 -18.14
C ILE A 198 -12.29 -3.41 -17.82
N TRP A 199 -11.64 -4.10 -18.76
CA TRP A 199 -10.20 -4.38 -18.73
C TRP A 199 -9.37 -3.24 -19.33
N SER A 200 -8.18 -3.04 -18.78
CA SER A 200 -7.16 -2.13 -19.28
C SER A 200 -5.78 -2.77 -19.18
N GLY A 201 -4.88 -2.42 -20.11
CA GLY A 201 -3.56 -3.02 -20.28
C GLY A 201 -3.34 -3.56 -21.71
N PRO A 202 -2.28 -4.35 -21.93
CA PRO A 202 -1.24 -4.69 -20.96
C PRO A 202 -0.33 -3.50 -20.65
N ILE A 203 0.08 -3.39 -19.38
CA ILE A 203 1.22 -2.57 -18.95
C ILE A 203 2.42 -3.50 -18.84
N GLU A 204 3.58 -3.08 -19.34
CA GLU A 204 4.82 -3.84 -19.13
C GLU A 204 5.30 -3.73 -17.68
N PHE A 205 5.52 -4.86 -17.02
CA PHE A 205 5.95 -4.94 -15.63
C PHE A 205 7.16 -5.88 -15.46
N VAL A 206 6.98 -7.14 -15.03
CA VAL A 206 8.09 -8.08 -14.76
C VAL A 206 7.74 -9.50 -15.14
N TYR A 207 8.67 -10.20 -15.82
CA TYR A 207 8.55 -11.63 -16.12
C TYR A 207 8.54 -12.43 -14.83
N ARG A 208 7.36 -12.88 -14.39
CA ARG A 208 7.22 -13.65 -13.15
C ARG A 208 6.07 -14.63 -13.16
N PHE A 209 6.28 -15.79 -12.56
CA PHE A 209 5.24 -16.75 -12.19
C PHE A 209 5.54 -17.32 -10.78
N ASP A 210 4.55 -17.91 -10.11
CA ASP A 210 4.64 -18.29 -8.69
C ASP A 210 5.04 -17.11 -7.77
N HIS A 211 4.72 -15.89 -8.18
CA HIS A 211 4.99 -14.68 -7.42
C HIS A 211 3.73 -14.21 -6.69
N THR A 212 3.90 -13.26 -5.78
CA THR A 212 2.78 -12.55 -5.16
C THR A 212 2.86 -11.08 -5.53
N ILE A 213 1.71 -10.45 -5.80
CA ILE A 213 1.61 -8.99 -5.94
C ILE A 213 0.78 -8.37 -4.82
N MET A 214 1.12 -7.15 -4.42
CA MET A 214 0.36 -6.36 -3.45
C MET A 214 0.31 -4.90 -3.86
N MET A 215 -0.81 -4.25 -3.58
CA MET A 215 -0.99 -2.81 -3.75
C MET A 215 -0.68 -2.10 -2.43
N TYR A 216 0.21 -1.10 -2.45
CA TYR A 216 0.35 -0.15 -1.36
C TYR A 216 0.46 1.27 -1.93
N GLU A 217 -0.42 2.16 -1.45
CA GLU A 217 -0.63 3.50 -2.01
C GLU A 217 -0.84 3.47 -3.53
N ASP A 218 0.07 4.04 -4.31
CA ASP A 218 0.03 4.11 -5.77
C ASP A 218 0.88 3.04 -6.47
N ARG A 219 1.48 2.10 -5.72
CA ARG A 219 2.45 1.14 -6.23
C ARG A 219 1.96 -0.30 -6.13
N ILE A 220 2.21 -1.06 -7.18
CA ILE A 220 2.06 -2.52 -7.19
C ILE A 220 3.44 -3.11 -6.96
N PHE A 221 3.60 -3.82 -5.86
CA PHE A 221 4.81 -4.55 -5.50
C PHE A 221 4.68 -6.00 -5.93
N SER A 222 5.74 -6.56 -6.47
CA SER A 222 5.88 -7.96 -6.84
C SER A 222 7.01 -8.60 -6.04
N PHE A 223 6.70 -9.73 -5.43
CA PHE A 223 7.59 -10.43 -4.51
C PHE A 223 7.82 -11.86 -4.96
N GLY A 224 9.07 -12.32 -4.84
CA GLY A 224 9.44 -13.71 -5.06
C GLY A 224 9.08 -14.24 -6.45
N GLY A 225 8.82 -15.55 -6.52
CA GLY A 225 8.55 -16.25 -7.76
C GLY A 225 9.80 -16.52 -8.60
N LEU A 226 9.56 -16.96 -9.83
CA LEU A 226 10.56 -17.36 -10.80
C LEU A 226 10.53 -16.41 -12.00
N ASP A 227 11.71 -16.03 -12.51
CA ASP A 227 11.84 -15.15 -13.67
C ASP A 227 11.72 -15.91 -15.01
N LYS A 228 11.93 -15.20 -16.12
CA LYS A 228 11.90 -15.77 -17.48
C LYS A 228 12.93 -16.89 -17.69
N ASP A 229 14.02 -16.89 -16.91
CA ASP A 229 15.13 -17.83 -16.99
C ASP A 229 14.96 -18.93 -15.92
N MET A 230 13.79 -19.01 -15.27
CA MET A 230 13.44 -19.96 -14.22
C MET A 230 14.28 -19.82 -12.94
N ASN A 231 14.85 -18.65 -12.69
CA ASN A 231 15.61 -18.38 -11.47
C ASN A 231 14.73 -17.79 -10.38
N HIS A 232 14.98 -18.19 -9.12
CA HIS A 232 14.31 -17.61 -7.96
C HIS A 232 14.67 -16.14 -7.79
N VAL A 233 13.67 -15.28 -7.79
CA VAL A 233 13.88 -13.83 -7.65
C VAL A 233 13.97 -13.42 -6.19
N LYS A 234 15.07 -12.75 -5.83
CA LYS A 234 15.35 -12.30 -4.45
C LYS A 234 15.02 -10.81 -4.20
N SER A 235 14.69 -10.08 -5.26
CA SER A 235 14.34 -8.66 -5.19
C SER A 235 12.82 -8.46 -5.20
N ILE A 236 12.39 -7.37 -4.56
CA ILE A 236 11.04 -6.84 -4.67
C ILE A 236 11.05 -5.80 -5.80
N THR A 237 10.22 -5.98 -6.82
CA THR A 237 10.04 -4.96 -7.87
C THR A 237 8.73 -4.25 -7.64
N TYR A 238 8.66 -2.95 -7.89
CA TYR A 238 7.40 -2.21 -7.87
C TYR A 238 7.17 -1.41 -9.14
N TYR A 239 5.90 -1.19 -9.46
CA TYR A 239 5.44 -0.29 -10.52
C TYR A 239 4.56 0.81 -9.90
N SER A 240 4.90 2.09 -10.11
CA SER A 240 4.05 3.22 -9.71
C SER A 240 3.00 3.48 -10.79
N LEU A 241 1.72 3.37 -10.43
CA LEU A 241 0.61 3.70 -11.31
C LEU A 241 0.58 5.19 -11.68
N LYS A 242 1.09 6.05 -10.80
CA LYS A 242 1.09 7.51 -11.00
C LYS A 242 2.21 7.97 -11.92
N THR A 243 3.44 7.52 -11.69
CA THR A 243 4.61 7.98 -12.47
C THR A 243 4.96 7.06 -13.62
N LYS A 244 4.37 5.85 -13.67
CA LYS A 244 4.70 4.76 -14.60
C LYS A 244 6.15 4.28 -14.48
N ALA A 245 6.82 4.62 -13.37
CA ALA A 245 8.18 4.21 -13.11
C ALA A 245 8.21 2.84 -12.42
N MET A 246 9.22 2.04 -12.78
CA MET A 246 9.57 0.81 -12.08
C MET A 246 10.78 1.03 -11.19
N GLY A 247 10.80 0.36 -10.04
CA GLY A 247 11.95 0.33 -9.16
C GLY A 247 12.13 -1.05 -8.56
N GLU A 248 13.35 -1.33 -8.12
CA GLU A 248 13.73 -2.63 -7.56
C GLU A 248 14.40 -2.44 -6.20
N ILE A 249 14.06 -3.31 -5.27
CA ILE A 249 14.54 -3.30 -3.89
C ILE A 249 15.22 -4.64 -3.64
N TYR A 250 16.50 -4.59 -3.30
CA TYR A 250 17.28 -5.75 -2.93
C TYR A 250 17.23 -5.92 -1.42
N LEU A 251 16.58 -6.99 -0.97
CA LEU A 251 16.57 -7.35 0.44
C LEU A 251 17.83 -8.16 0.74
N ASN A 252 18.85 -7.51 1.30
CA ASN A 252 19.99 -8.23 1.87
C ASN A 252 19.65 -8.70 3.29
N LEU A 253 18.62 -9.52 3.36
CA LEU A 253 18.06 -10.01 4.59
C LEU A 253 18.56 -11.43 4.82
N ASP A 254 19.60 -11.56 5.64
CA ASP A 254 19.83 -12.77 6.43
C ASP A 254 18.72 -12.86 7.50
N ILE A 255 17.44 -12.93 7.08
CA ILE A 255 16.30 -13.20 7.96
C ILE A 255 16.45 -14.57 8.65
N THR A 256 17.35 -15.41 8.16
CA THR A 256 17.56 -16.76 8.63
C THR A 256 18.97 -16.95 9.16
N ASN A 257 19.10 -17.25 10.46
CA ASN A 257 20.18 -18.11 10.98
C ASN A 257 20.07 -19.56 10.44
N VAL A 258 19.46 -19.76 9.27
CA VAL A 258 19.29 -21.05 8.60
C VAL A 258 20.22 -21.04 7.39
N PRO A 259 21.08 -22.06 7.23
CA PRO A 259 22.03 -22.12 6.15
C PRO A 259 21.34 -22.03 4.78
N PRO A 260 22.05 -21.60 3.71
CA PRO A 260 21.50 -21.36 2.37
C PRO A 260 20.97 -22.60 1.64
N THR A 261 20.96 -23.75 2.31
CA THR A 261 20.83 -25.09 1.72
C THR A 261 19.44 -25.70 1.90
N GLY A 262 18.49 -25.01 2.54
CA GLY A 262 17.12 -25.49 2.72
C GLY A 262 16.13 -24.80 1.78
N PHE A 263 15.47 -25.57 0.93
CA PHE A 263 14.29 -25.11 0.19
C PHE A 263 13.12 -24.90 1.17
N TYR A 264 12.32 -23.83 0.99
CA TYR A 264 11.14 -23.49 1.82
C TYR A 264 10.03 -22.92 0.93
N ASP A 265 8.78 -23.07 1.36
CA ASP A 265 7.65 -22.36 0.75
C ASP A 265 7.48 -21.00 1.42
N LEU A 266 7.32 -19.93 0.63
CA LEU A 266 7.16 -18.57 1.15
C LEU A 266 5.74 -18.06 0.86
N ALA A 267 4.93 -17.93 1.91
CA ALA A 267 3.66 -17.23 1.82
C ALA A 267 3.86 -15.75 2.15
N ILE A 268 3.44 -14.87 1.23
CA ILE A 268 3.54 -13.41 1.38
C ILE A 268 2.12 -12.88 1.57
N LEU A 269 1.82 -12.38 2.76
CA LEU A 269 0.46 -12.08 3.20
C LEU A 269 0.31 -10.59 3.51
N SER A 270 -0.73 -9.96 2.97
CA SER A 270 -1.04 -8.55 3.27
C SER A 270 -1.81 -8.43 4.59
N SER A 271 -1.53 -7.38 5.36
CA SER A 271 -2.33 -7.04 6.54
C SER A 271 -3.44 -6.06 6.16
N LYS A 272 -4.70 -6.39 6.49
CA LYS A 272 -5.82 -5.45 6.33
C LYS A 272 -5.84 -4.36 7.39
N ILE A 273 -5.21 -4.60 8.54
CA ILE A 273 -5.14 -3.62 9.63
C ILE A 273 -4.04 -2.58 9.37
N ASN A 274 -2.97 -2.99 8.69
CA ASN A 274 -1.90 -2.09 8.29
C ASN A 274 -1.43 -2.44 6.87
N PRO A 275 -2.01 -1.79 5.84
CA PRO A 275 -1.69 -2.06 4.44
C PRO A 275 -0.23 -1.83 4.05
N SER A 276 0.56 -1.08 4.85
CA SER A 276 1.99 -0.92 4.59
C SER A 276 2.78 -2.18 4.92
N ILE A 277 2.24 -3.07 5.76
CA ILE A 277 2.96 -4.24 6.25
C ILE A 277 2.64 -5.47 5.40
N SER A 278 3.68 -6.05 4.82
CA SER A 278 3.67 -7.37 4.21
C SER A 278 4.30 -8.40 5.15
N LEU A 279 3.62 -9.50 5.41
CA LEU A 279 4.12 -10.61 6.22
C LEU A 279 4.75 -11.67 5.34
N PHE A 280 5.94 -12.13 5.74
CA PHE A 280 6.71 -13.15 5.05
C PHE A 280 6.71 -14.38 5.95
N VAL A 281 5.95 -15.39 5.59
CA VAL A 281 5.81 -16.64 6.35
C VAL A 281 6.54 -17.74 5.57
N LYS A 282 7.71 -18.15 6.07
CA LYS A 282 8.43 -19.31 5.55
C LYS A 282 7.83 -20.56 6.16
N LEU A 283 7.37 -21.47 5.32
CA LEU A 283 6.77 -22.74 5.69
C LEU A 283 7.77 -23.87 5.40
N PRO A 284 7.90 -24.86 6.30
CA PRO A 284 8.81 -25.98 6.12
C PRO A 284 8.36 -26.86 4.94
N LEU A 285 9.32 -27.35 4.15
CA LEU A 285 9.03 -28.41 3.17
C LEU A 285 8.90 -29.78 3.83
N TRP A 286 8.23 -30.69 3.12
CA TRP A 286 8.02 -32.08 3.52
C TRP A 286 9.33 -32.79 3.90
N ASN A 287 10.40 -32.59 3.12
CA ASN A 287 11.72 -33.21 3.34
C ASN A 287 12.54 -32.62 4.49
N TYR A 288 12.19 -31.42 4.97
CA TYR A 288 12.96 -30.73 6.02
C TYR A 288 12.04 -30.12 7.08
N PRO A 289 11.25 -30.94 7.81
CA PRO A 289 10.12 -30.44 8.59
C PRO A 289 10.51 -29.92 9.98
N ASN A 290 11.80 -29.96 10.34
CA ASN A 290 12.28 -29.68 11.70
C ASN A 290 12.96 -28.30 11.84
N ASN A 291 13.06 -27.50 10.77
CA ASN A 291 13.89 -26.27 10.80
C ASN A 291 13.42 -25.15 9.83
N GLY A 292 12.11 -24.94 9.65
CA GLY A 292 11.60 -24.15 8.52
C GLY A 292 10.69 -22.97 8.84
N LEU A 293 9.98 -22.95 9.98
CA LEU A 293 9.02 -21.87 10.24
C LEU A 293 9.73 -20.58 10.70
N SER A 294 9.61 -19.53 9.89
CA SER A 294 9.96 -18.17 10.28
C SER A 294 8.93 -17.17 9.78
N ILE A 295 8.57 -16.21 10.62
CA ILE A 295 7.66 -15.12 10.30
C ILE A 295 8.44 -13.81 10.46
N SER A 296 8.53 -13.06 9.37
CA SER A 296 9.06 -11.71 9.34
C SER A 296 8.04 -10.76 8.72
N CYS A 297 8.23 -9.46 8.85
CA CYS A 297 7.45 -8.46 8.17
C CYS A 297 8.34 -7.47 7.43
N PHE A 298 7.77 -6.84 6.40
CA PHE A 298 8.40 -5.80 5.61
C PHE A 298 7.43 -4.62 5.48
N ASP A 299 7.86 -3.44 5.88
CA ASP A 299 7.11 -2.19 5.72
C ASP A 299 7.38 -1.59 4.34
N LEU A 300 6.35 -1.57 3.49
CA LEU A 300 6.37 -1.07 2.11
C LEU A 300 6.50 0.46 2.03
N GLY A 301 6.19 1.18 3.11
CA GLY A 301 6.34 2.64 3.18
C GLY A 301 7.72 3.07 3.66
N LYS A 302 8.32 2.31 4.58
CA LYS A 302 9.63 2.63 5.19
C LYS A 302 10.79 1.83 4.61
N PHE A 303 10.51 0.73 3.93
CA PHE A 303 11.47 -0.27 3.47
C PHE A 303 12.28 -0.89 4.62
N GLU A 304 11.63 -1.06 5.77
CA GLU A 304 12.20 -1.68 6.96
C GLU A 304 11.69 -3.12 7.09
N ALA A 305 12.60 -4.05 7.40
CA ALA A 305 12.25 -5.44 7.66
C ALA A 305 12.44 -5.76 9.15
N GLN A 306 11.56 -6.59 9.69
CA GLN A 306 11.64 -7.03 11.07
C GLN A 306 11.35 -8.53 11.18
N ASN A 307 12.20 -9.24 11.91
CA ASN A 307 11.92 -10.63 12.29
C ASN A 307 10.96 -10.64 13.47
N LEU A 308 9.87 -11.40 13.35
CA LEU A 308 8.87 -11.52 14.40
C LEU A 308 9.06 -12.82 15.17
N PHE A 309 9.02 -13.97 14.46
CA PHE A 309 9.06 -15.29 15.08
C PHE A 309 9.93 -16.27 14.29
N SER A 310 10.57 -17.17 15.02
CA SER A 310 11.05 -18.44 14.51
C SER A 310 10.36 -19.60 15.22
N GLN A 311 10.44 -20.80 14.64
CA GLN A 311 9.98 -22.05 15.25
C GLN A 311 10.52 -22.24 16.69
N ASN A 312 11.76 -21.83 16.95
CA ASN A 312 12.38 -21.89 18.27
C ASN A 312 11.75 -20.89 19.26
N ASN A 313 11.27 -19.74 18.80
CA ASN A 313 10.56 -18.81 19.69
C ASN A 313 9.17 -19.35 20.06
N LEU A 314 8.48 -20.04 19.13
CA LEU A 314 7.15 -20.60 19.36
C LEU A 314 7.14 -21.67 20.46
N SER A 315 8.18 -22.49 20.57
CA SER A 315 8.26 -23.55 21.59
C SER A 315 8.26 -23.01 23.02
N HIS A 316 8.69 -21.77 23.24
CA HIS A 316 8.63 -21.15 24.57
C HIS A 316 7.22 -20.73 25.01
N TYR A 317 6.28 -20.59 24.07
CA TYR A 317 4.90 -20.18 24.36
C TYR A 317 3.98 -21.36 24.71
N PHE A 318 4.33 -22.58 24.29
CA PHE A 318 3.56 -23.78 24.56
C PHE A 318 4.30 -24.71 25.51
N LYS A 319 3.89 -24.74 26.79
CA LYS A 319 4.50 -25.63 27.80
C LYS A 319 4.18 -27.11 27.57
N ASP A 320 2.98 -27.39 27.04
CA ASP A 320 2.45 -28.76 26.91
C ASP A 320 2.46 -29.30 25.47
N LYS A 321 2.90 -28.49 24.49
CA LYS A 321 2.94 -28.88 23.07
C LYS A 321 4.32 -28.59 22.49
N ASN A 322 4.91 -29.58 21.82
CA ASN A 322 6.15 -29.40 21.09
C ASN A 322 5.86 -28.89 19.66
N MET A 323 6.41 -27.73 19.29
CA MET A 323 6.19 -27.15 17.96
C MET A 323 6.77 -28.00 16.82
N ASN A 324 7.78 -28.81 17.12
CA ASN A 324 8.37 -29.70 16.13
C ASN A 324 7.47 -30.88 15.77
N ASP A 325 6.40 -31.11 16.53
CA ASP A 325 5.39 -32.13 16.23
C ASP A 325 4.43 -31.66 15.13
N TYR A 326 4.49 -30.41 14.67
CA TYR A 326 3.57 -29.86 13.66
C TYR A 326 4.29 -29.53 12.35
N ILE A 327 3.60 -29.69 11.23
CA ILE A 327 4.04 -29.27 9.90
C ILE A 327 2.98 -28.31 9.34
N TRP A 328 3.37 -27.05 9.14
CA TRP A 328 2.51 -26.01 8.57
C TRP A 328 2.68 -25.98 7.06
N LYS A 329 1.57 -26.03 6.32
CA LYS A 329 1.56 -26.17 4.86
C LYS A 329 1.03 -24.93 4.13
N THR A 330 0.12 -24.18 4.74
CA THR A 330 -0.40 -22.93 4.16
C THR A 330 -0.74 -21.91 5.26
N ALA A 331 -0.92 -20.65 4.87
CA ALA A 331 -1.22 -19.57 5.81
C ALA A 331 -2.09 -18.47 5.18
N PHE A 332 -2.85 -17.78 6.02
CA PHE A 332 -3.63 -16.59 5.62
C PHE A 332 -3.79 -15.61 6.79
N VAL A 333 -4.14 -14.36 6.48
CA VAL A 333 -4.43 -13.31 7.46
C VAL A 333 -5.86 -12.85 7.29
N ASN A 334 -6.62 -12.78 8.39
CA ASN A 334 -7.99 -12.28 8.35
C ASN A 334 -8.05 -10.75 8.52
N HIS A 335 -9.26 -10.18 8.37
CA HIS A 335 -9.50 -8.74 8.49
C HIS A 335 -9.28 -8.19 9.91
N GLU A 336 -9.32 -9.06 10.93
CA GLU A 336 -8.97 -8.78 12.32
C GLU A 336 -7.46 -8.91 12.59
N GLY A 337 -6.63 -9.10 11.55
CA GLY A 337 -5.16 -9.22 11.64
C GLY A 337 -4.68 -10.34 12.54
N LYS A 338 -5.45 -11.42 12.57
CA LYS A 338 -5.01 -12.71 13.06
C LYS A 338 -4.41 -13.49 11.89
N LEU A 339 -3.20 -13.99 12.10
CA LEU A 339 -2.52 -14.92 11.20
C LEU A 339 -2.91 -16.35 11.57
N TYR A 340 -3.26 -17.12 10.56
CA TYR A 340 -3.60 -18.54 10.68
C TYR A 340 -2.60 -19.34 9.86
N LEU A 341 -1.97 -20.34 10.49
CA LEU A 341 -1.19 -21.36 9.81
C LEU A 341 -1.96 -22.67 9.89
N LEU A 342 -2.13 -23.32 8.74
CA LEU A 342 -2.87 -24.57 8.59
C LEU A 342 -1.89 -25.69 8.30
N GLY A 343 -2.07 -26.83 8.96
CA GLY A 343 -1.10 -27.91 8.89
C GLY A 343 -1.58 -29.21 9.49
N THR A 344 -0.63 -30.13 9.69
CA THR A 344 -0.85 -31.44 10.29
C THR A 344 0.07 -31.66 11.50
N GLN A 345 -0.21 -32.68 12.30
CA GLN A 345 0.67 -33.13 13.38
C GLN A 345 1.39 -34.41 12.95
N LYS A 346 2.71 -34.45 13.10
CA LYS A 346 3.53 -35.65 12.93
C LYS A 346 3.11 -36.71 13.94
N LYS A 347 2.79 -37.92 13.48
CA LYS A 347 2.68 -39.08 14.38
C LYS A 347 4.07 -39.45 14.88
N LYS A 348 4.19 -39.84 16.16
CA LYS A 348 5.43 -40.42 16.70
C LYS A 348 5.63 -41.77 16.01
N GLN A 349 6.64 -41.92 15.16
CA GLN A 349 7.01 -43.24 14.63
C GLN A 349 7.19 -44.21 15.80
N ARG A 350 6.41 -45.30 15.83
CA ARG A 350 6.84 -46.51 16.52
C ARG A 350 8.08 -46.98 15.79
N ASN A 351 9.15 -47.30 16.52
CA ASN A 351 10.42 -47.79 15.98
C ASN A 351 10.20 -48.89 14.92
N SER A 352 10.12 -48.53 13.65
CA SER A 352 10.45 -49.38 12.52
C SER A 352 11.82 -48.92 12.02
N HIS A 353 12.71 -49.88 11.79
CA HIS A 353 14.11 -49.62 11.45
C HIS A 353 14.22 -48.80 10.15
N PRO A 354 15.14 -47.83 10.07
CA PRO A 354 15.36 -47.06 8.85
C PRO A 354 16.05 -47.96 7.82
N PHE A 355 15.31 -48.44 6.83
CA PHE A 355 15.89 -48.99 5.61
C PHE A 355 15.94 -47.87 4.56
N GLY A 356 17.14 -47.53 4.10
CA GLY A 356 17.34 -46.60 2.98
C GLY A 356 17.94 -45.23 3.30
N ALA A 357 18.89 -45.14 4.23
CA ALA A 357 19.86 -44.04 4.19
C ALA A 357 20.98 -44.39 3.20
N TYR A 358 21.32 -43.47 2.30
CA TYR A 358 22.63 -43.18 1.67
C TYR A 358 22.46 -42.81 0.17
N LEU A 359 22.73 -41.55 -0.17
CA LEU A 359 23.94 -41.19 -0.91
C LEU A 359 24.18 -39.68 -0.76
N ASN A 360 25.30 -39.38 -0.11
CA ASN A 360 25.87 -38.07 0.08
C ASN A 360 27.16 -38.08 -0.76
N THR A 361 27.27 -37.27 -1.81
CA THR A 361 28.56 -37.10 -2.52
C THR A 361 28.82 -35.63 -2.80
N SER A 362 29.68 -35.05 -1.97
CA SER A 362 30.49 -33.90 -2.31
C SER A 362 31.75 -34.36 -3.07
N SER A 363 32.04 -33.77 -4.23
CA SER A 363 33.36 -33.32 -4.71
C SER A 363 33.51 -33.44 -6.23
N ASP A 364 33.75 -32.29 -6.87
CA ASP A 364 34.77 -32.01 -7.89
C ASP A 364 35.06 -32.96 -9.07
N MET A 365 35.14 -32.29 -10.25
CA MET A 365 36.02 -32.54 -11.40
C MET A 365 35.60 -33.57 -12.48
N ASN A 366 35.25 -32.99 -13.63
CA ASN A 366 35.84 -33.17 -14.97
C ASN A 366 35.69 -34.49 -15.78
N GLU A 367 35.26 -34.25 -17.02
CA GLU A 367 35.55 -34.93 -18.31
C GLU A 367 35.14 -36.40 -18.59
N ASN A 368 34.33 -36.51 -19.66
CA ASN A 368 34.36 -37.50 -20.75
C ASN A 368 34.36 -39.01 -20.42
N SER A 369 33.28 -39.70 -20.79
CA SER A 369 33.30 -40.67 -21.91
C SER A 369 31.94 -41.33 -22.10
N MET A 370 31.59 -41.55 -23.37
CA MET A 370 30.50 -42.39 -23.84
C MET A 370 30.76 -43.86 -23.50
N VAL A 371 29.73 -44.61 -23.05
CA VAL A 371 29.47 -45.99 -23.48
C VAL A 371 27.95 -46.24 -23.38
N GLU A 372 27.38 -46.73 -24.48
CA GLU A 372 26.04 -47.30 -24.64
C GLU A 372 26.00 -48.69 -24.00
N GLU A 373 25.01 -49.05 -23.19
CA GLU A 373 24.61 -50.46 -23.01
C GLU A 373 23.10 -50.59 -22.77
N GLU A 374 22.60 -51.75 -23.21
CA GLU A 374 21.27 -52.04 -23.72
C GLU A 374 20.26 -52.44 -22.62
N ASP A 375 18.99 -52.22 -22.95
CA ASP A 375 17.79 -52.49 -22.16
C ASP A 375 17.32 -53.94 -22.40
N GLU A 376 17.38 -54.81 -21.38
CA GLU A 376 16.69 -56.10 -21.36
C GLU A 376 15.71 -56.17 -20.18
N GLY A 377 14.43 -56.28 -20.52
CA GLY A 377 13.33 -56.40 -19.58
C GLY A 377 13.22 -57.79 -18.95
N HIS A 378 12.84 -57.82 -17.67
CA HIS A 378 12.38 -59.03 -17.00
C HIS A 378 11.04 -58.78 -16.29
N GLU A 379 10.04 -59.54 -16.73
CA GLU A 379 8.74 -59.73 -16.10
C GLU A 379 8.89 -60.58 -14.83
N HIS A 380 8.33 -60.12 -13.70
CA HIS A 380 8.29 -60.91 -12.45
C HIS A 380 7.01 -61.78 -12.41
N GLU A 381 7.18 -63.10 -12.45
CA GLU A 381 6.18 -64.08 -12.00
C GLU A 381 6.14 -64.14 -10.46
N PRO A 382 4.98 -64.39 -9.83
CA PRO A 382 4.90 -64.61 -8.38
C PRO A 382 5.13 -66.08 -8.01
N ASP A 383 6.03 -66.31 -7.06
CA ASP A 383 6.32 -67.61 -6.46
C ASP A 383 5.13 -68.13 -5.62
N ILE A 384 4.68 -69.35 -5.95
CA ILE A 384 3.69 -70.10 -5.18
C ILE A 384 4.43 -70.95 -4.16
N ASP A 385 4.24 -70.67 -2.87
CA ASP A 385 4.77 -71.53 -1.81
C ASP A 385 3.72 -72.53 -1.28
N GLY A 386 4.18 -73.75 -1.06
CA GLY A 386 3.39 -74.94 -0.81
C GLY A 386 2.91 -75.06 0.63
N ASN A 387 1.87 -74.30 1.00
CA ASN A 387 0.97 -74.67 2.09
C ASN A 387 -0.32 -73.87 1.97
N GLY A 388 -1.43 -74.54 1.63
CA GLY A 388 -2.73 -73.92 1.37
C GLY A 388 -3.40 -73.21 2.56
N ARG A 389 -2.84 -72.07 2.97
CA ARG A 389 -3.51 -71.03 3.75
C ARG A 389 -3.18 -69.68 3.11
N ARG A 390 -4.23 -69.00 2.65
CA ARG A 390 -4.17 -67.59 2.29
C ARG A 390 -3.72 -66.81 3.53
N THR A 391 -2.54 -66.21 3.50
CA THR A 391 -2.20 -65.09 4.37
C THR A 391 -2.88 -63.87 3.76
N ASP A 392 -3.84 -63.33 4.52
CA ASP A 392 -4.54 -62.10 4.21
C ASP A 392 -3.56 -60.94 4.46
N THR A 393 -2.85 -60.51 3.41
CA THR A 393 -1.95 -59.34 3.43
C THR A 393 -2.67 -58.06 3.02
N GLY A 394 -4.02 -58.04 3.03
CA GLY A 394 -4.81 -56.87 2.67
C GLY A 394 -5.02 -55.84 3.79
N GLY A 395 -4.41 -56.03 4.97
CA GLY A 395 -4.58 -55.13 6.11
C GLY A 395 -3.47 -54.10 6.31
N GLU A 396 -2.24 -54.35 5.82
CA GLU A 396 -1.11 -53.42 5.99
C GLU A 396 -1.13 -52.31 4.92
N GLU A 397 -1.51 -52.62 3.67
CA GLU A 397 -1.67 -51.61 2.60
C GLU A 397 -2.85 -50.66 2.87
N GLU A 398 -4.00 -51.16 3.37
CA GLU A 398 -5.14 -50.30 3.74
C GLU A 398 -4.84 -49.41 4.96
N GLU A 399 -4.05 -49.89 5.93
CA GLU A 399 -3.60 -49.07 7.07
C GLU A 399 -2.55 -48.03 6.66
N GLU A 400 -1.64 -48.34 5.72
CA GLU A 400 -0.67 -47.38 5.17
C GLU A 400 -1.34 -46.28 4.32
N ASP A 401 -2.33 -46.62 3.49
CA ASP A 401 -3.11 -45.67 2.67
C ASP A 401 -3.95 -44.69 3.54
N ASP A 402 -4.60 -45.21 4.58
CA ASP A 402 -5.33 -44.38 5.55
C ASP A 402 -4.37 -43.48 6.37
N GLU A 403 -3.13 -43.95 6.62
CA GLU A 403 -2.09 -43.20 7.32
C GLU A 403 -1.47 -42.07 6.48
N GLU A 404 -1.22 -42.30 5.18
CA GLU A 404 -0.76 -41.26 4.24
C GLU A 404 -1.82 -40.15 4.10
N GLN A 405 -3.09 -40.52 3.91
CA GLN A 405 -4.19 -39.55 3.78
C GLN A 405 -4.37 -38.66 5.03
N GLU A 406 -4.13 -39.18 6.24
CA GLU A 406 -4.25 -38.38 7.46
C GLU A 406 -3.09 -37.36 7.61
N SER A 407 -1.91 -37.68 7.09
CA SER A 407 -0.74 -36.81 7.06
C SER A 407 -0.88 -35.67 6.02
N ALA A 408 -1.70 -35.88 4.99
CA ALA A 408 -1.99 -34.89 3.96
C ALA A 408 -2.91 -33.75 4.46
N ARG A 409 -3.82 -34.02 5.41
CA ARG A 409 -4.91 -33.13 5.83
C ARG A 409 -4.52 -31.95 6.71
N LEU A 410 -5.30 -30.85 6.59
CA LEU A 410 -5.16 -29.61 7.36
C LEU A 410 -5.84 -29.70 8.75
N ASN A 411 -5.41 -30.69 9.53
CA ASN A 411 -6.01 -31.09 10.82
C ASN A 411 -5.72 -30.14 11.99
N TYR A 412 -4.78 -29.20 11.85
CA TYR A 412 -4.37 -28.29 12.90
C TYR A 412 -4.23 -26.85 12.43
N ILE A 413 -4.57 -25.92 13.31
CA ILE A 413 -4.57 -24.48 13.06
C ILE A 413 -3.80 -23.78 14.17
N LEU A 414 -2.71 -23.08 13.82
CA LEU A 414 -2.05 -22.12 14.71
C LEU A 414 -2.57 -20.72 14.42
N GLN A 415 -3.23 -20.12 15.41
CA GLN A 415 -3.74 -18.76 15.39
C GLN A 415 -2.77 -17.84 16.13
N ILE A 416 -2.46 -16.68 15.54
CA ILE A 416 -1.52 -15.68 16.08
C ILE A 416 -2.13 -14.29 15.91
N GLU A 417 -2.31 -13.52 16.99
CA GLU A 417 -2.75 -12.12 16.91
C GLU A 417 -1.57 -11.18 16.63
N ILE A 418 -1.46 -10.71 15.38
CA ILE A 418 -0.24 -10.06 14.89
C ILE A 418 0.01 -8.70 15.58
N GLN A 419 -1.06 -7.98 15.98
CA GLN A 419 -0.96 -6.68 16.66
C GLN A 419 -0.18 -6.74 17.97
N LYS A 420 -0.33 -7.84 18.73
CA LYS A 420 0.36 -8.00 20.02
C LYS A 420 1.86 -8.20 19.89
N PHE A 421 2.37 -8.28 18.67
CA PHE A 421 3.79 -8.41 18.35
C PHE A 421 4.41 -7.13 17.81
N GLY A 422 3.76 -5.99 18.05
CA GLY A 422 4.31 -4.68 17.70
C GLY A 422 4.06 -4.29 16.25
N ILE A 423 3.14 -4.95 15.55
CA ILE A 423 2.61 -4.44 14.28
C ILE A 423 1.43 -3.51 14.61
N PRO A 424 1.62 -2.18 14.55
CA PRO A 424 0.56 -1.25 14.91
C PRO A 424 -0.59 -1.35 13.92
N SER A 425 -1.82 -1.27 14.43
CA SER A 425 -2.99 -1.09 13.60
C SER A 425 -3.06 0.34 13.09
N GLN A 426 -3.11 0.57 11.77
CA GLN A 426 -3.47 1.89 11.24
C GLN A 426 -4.91 2.29 11.60
N LEU A 427 -5.72 1.34 12.10
CA LEU A 427 -7.06 1.57 12.65
C LEU A 427 -7.07 2.35 13.99
N GLU A 428 -5.93 2.64 14.60
CA GLU A 428 -5.89 3.68 15.63
C GLU A 428 -6.16 5.03 14.96
N ASN A 429 -7.25 5.70 15.35
CA ASN A 429 -7.50 7.10 14.98
C ASN A 429 -6.21 7.88 15.25
N PRO A 430 -5.49 8.35 14.21
CA PRO A 430 -4.24 9.06 14.46
C PRO A 430 -4.58 10.30 15.27
N LEU A 431 -3.68 10.72 16.15
CA LEU A 431 -3.86 11.91 16.99
C LEU A 431 -4.29 13.15 16.17
N SER A 432 -3.86 13.24 14.91
CA SER A 432 -4.27 14.26 13.95
C SER A 432 -5.78 14.26 13.66
N SER A 433 -6.42 13.09 13.60
CA SER A 433 -7.88 12.95 13.43
C SER A 433 -8.66 13.39 14.68
N ASP A 434 -8.13 13.15 15.87
CA ASP A 434 -8.70 13.65 17.13
C ASP A 434 -8.63 15.18 17.19
N TYR A 435 -7.48 15.76 16.84
CA TYR A 435 -7.34 17.22 16.75
C TYR A 435 -8.20 17.83 15.65
N HIS A 436 -8.39 17.15 14.52
CA HIS A 436 -9.32 17.61 13.49
C HIS A 436 -10.76 17.66 14.02
N ARG A 437 -11.23 16.61 14.70
CA ARG A 437 -12.55 16.62 15.36
C ARG A 437 -12.66 17.72 16.41
N LEU A 438 -11.61 17.96 17.19
CA LEU A 438 -11.57 19.02 18.18
C LEU A 438 -11.67 20.42 17.54
N LEU A 439 -11.00 20.64 16.40
CA LEU A 439 -11.10 21.88 15.63
C LEU A 439 -12.52 22.11 15.10
N VAL A 440 -13.10 21.12 14.42
CA VAL A 440 -14.42 21.24 13.80
C VAL A 440 -15.54 21.41 14.83
N SER A 441 -15.46 20.67 15.95
CA SER A 441 -16.48 20.75 17.00
C SER A 441 -16.46 22.06 17.80
N SER A 442 -15.34 22.80 17.79
CA SER A 442 -15.15 24.05 18.53
C SER A 442 -15.40 23.93 20.05
N THR A 443 -15.44 22.72 20.60
CA THR A 443 -15.70 22.46 22.03
C THR A 443 -14.52 22.91 22.88
N PHE A 444 -14.76 23.66 23.97
CA PHE A 444 -13.73 24.17 24.88
C PHE A 444 -12.73 25.18 24.26
N THR A 445 -13.11 25.80 23.15
CA THR A 445 -12.33 26.90 22.55
C THR A 445 -12.28 28.12 23.48
N ASP A 446 -11.08 28.63 23.73
CA ASP A 446 -10.78 29.69 24.69
C ASP A 446 -10.09 30.91 24.04
N PHE A 447 -10.02 30.93 22.70
CA PHE A 447 -9.48 32.02 21.91
C PHE A 447 -10.23 32.20 20.59
N GLU A 448 -10.15 33.41 20.04
CA GLU A 448 -10.81 33.79 18.80
C GLU A 448 -9.81 34.41 17.83
N ILE A 449 -9.76 33.91 16.60
CA ILE A 449 -9.01 34.53 15.49
C ILE A 449 -10.01 35.16 14.53
N ILE A 450 -9.84 36.44 14.26
CA ILE A 450 -10.69 37.19 13.31
C ILE A 450 -9.92 37.34 12.02
N ALA A 451 -10.55 37.02 10.90
CA ALA A 451 -9.99 37.16 9.56
C ALA A 451 -10.97 37.88 8.63
N LEU A 452 -10.51 38.28 7.45
CA LEU A 452 -11.33 38.92 6.43
C LEU A 452 -12.15 37.89 5.67
N VAL A 453 -13.38 38.23 5.26
CA VAL A 453 -14.25 37.27 4.57
C VAL A 453 -13.72 36.89 3.18
N SER A 454 -13.12 37.85 2.46
CA SER A 454 -12.71 37.66 1.06
C SER A 454 -11.39 38.36 0.71
N ASN A 455 -10.84 38.07 -0.48
CA ASN A 455 -9.73 38.84 -1.04
C ASN A 455 -10.13 40.30 -1.33
N ASP A 456 -11.38 40.54 -1.76
CA ASP A 456 -11.89 41.91 -1.98
C ASP A 456 -11.87 42.73 -0.69
N ASP A 457 -12.17 42.11 0.45
CA ASP A 457 -12.09 42.78 1.75
C ASP A 457 -10.65 43.09 2.16
N LYS A 458 -9.67 42.31 1.70
CA LYS A 458 -8.24 42.62 1.88
C LYS A 458 -7.86 43.89 1.11
N GLU A 459 -8.29 44.00 -0.14
CA GLU A 459 -8.09 45.22 -0.94
C GLU A 459 -8.78 46.44 -0.31
N LYS A 460 -9.98 46.25 0.28
CA LYS A 460 -10.68 47.32 1.02
C LYS A 460 -9.92 47.76 2.27
N VAL A 461 -9.31 46.84 3.02
CA VAL A 461 -8.47 47.19 4.17
C VAL A 461 -7.29 48.06 3.74
N GLU A 462 -6.61 47.67 2.66
CA GLU A 462 -5.49 48.44 2.08
C GLU A 462 -5.94 49.83 1.59
N ALA A 463 -7.16 49.92 1.04
CA ALA A 463 -7.78 51.16 0.59
C ALA A 463 -8.49 51.97 1.70
N GLN A 464 -8.43 51.53 2.97
CA GLN A 464 -9.12 52.14 4.11
C GLN A 464 -10.66 52.26 3.93
N LEU A 465 -11.28 51.29 3.25
CA LEU A 465 -12.71 51.17 3.03
C LEU A 465 -13.36 50.23 4.06
N GLU A 466 -14.69 50.23 4.13
CA GLU A 466 -15.44 49.33 5.02
C GLU A 466 -15.30 47.86 4.56
N TYR A 467 -14.93 46.98 5.48
CA TYR A 467 -14.62 45.57 5.21
C TYR A 467 -15.38 44.63 6.15
N GLN A 468 -15.54 43.37 5.72
CA GLN A 468 -16.20 42.33 6.49
C GLN A 468 -15.20 41.36 7.12
N THR A 469 -15.53 40.87 8.32
CA THR A 469 -14.72 39.90 9.05
C THR A 469 -15.53 38.71 9.52
N GLU A 470 -14.85 37.57 9.69
CA GLU A 470 -15.38 36.32 10.24
C GLU A 470 -14.46 35.83 11.36
N SER A 471 -15.02 35.16 12.36
CA SER A 471 -14.31 34.65 13.53
C SER A 471 -14.15 33.12 13.49
N ILE A 472 -12.95 32.63 13.84
CA ILE A 472 -12.63 31.23 14.03
C ILE A 472 -12.34 30.99 15.52
N ARG A 473 -13.07 30.05 16.12
CA ARG A 473 -12.88 29.63 17.51
C ARG A 473 -11.77 28.59 17.61
N VAL A 474 -10.81 28.79 18.49
CA VAL A 474 -9.60 27.94 18.60
C VAL A 474 -9.15 27.76 20.05
N HIS A 475 -8.31 26.75 20.27
CA HIS A 475 -7.69 26.41 21.55
C HIS A 475 -6.31 27.05 21.68
N LYS A 476 -6.11 27.89 22.70
CA LYS A 476 -4.80 28.49 22.99
C LYS A 476 -3.71 27.44 23.16
N THR A 477 -4.03 26.31 23.81
CA THR A 477 -3.07 25.25 24.09
C THR A 477 -2.43 24.69 22.81
N VAL A 478 -3.25 24.47 21.77
CA VAL A 478 -2.76 24.01 20.45
C VAL A 478 -1.92 25.09 19.78
N LEU A 479 -2.40 26.34 19.77
CA LEU A 479 -1.67 27.45 19.16
C LEU A 479 -0.32 27.71 19.85
N VAL A 480 -0.28 27.76 21.18
CA VAL A 480 0.96 27.95 21.95
C VAL A 480 1.96 26.82 21.70
N ALA A 481 1.49 25.58 21.55
CA ALA A 481 2.35 24.43 21.31
C ALA A 481 2.92 24.38 19.89
N ARG A 482 2.19 24.90 18.89
CA ARG A 482 2.48 24.67 17.45
C ARG A 482 2.82 25.94 16.67
N TRP A 483 2.58 27.12 17.23
CA TRP A 483 2.77 28.41 16.56
C TRP A 483 3.75 29.30 17.36
N PRO A 484 5.05 29.32 16.97
CA PRO A 484 6.09 30.06 17.71
C PRO A 484 5.79 31.55 17.89
N HIS A 485 5.23 32.19 16.85
CA HIS A 485 4.81 33.58 16.93
C HIS A 485 3.71 33.81 17.98
N PHE A 486 2.71 32.92 18.04
CA PHE A 486 1.64 32.99 19.05
C PHE A 486 2.17 32.78 20.47
N GLN A 487 3.10 31.84 20.65
CA GLN A 487 3.74 31.61 21.93
C GLN A 487 4.42 32.89 22.45
N ARG A 488 5.17 33.59 21.59
CA ARG A 488 5.80 34.87 21.95
C ARG A 488 4.79 35.96 22.27
N MET A 489 3.74 36.09 21.47
CA MET A 489 2.65 37.04 21.69
C MET A 489 1.98 36.85 23.07
N ILE A 490 1.75 35.61 23.48
CA ILE A 490 1.21 35.30 24.82
C ILE A 490 2.22 35.62 25.92
N GLN A 491 3.50 35.28 25.73
CA GLN A 491 4.56 35.50 26.72
C GLN A 491 4.83 36.99 26.99
N THR A 492 4.70 37.84 25.98
CA THR A 492 4.93 39.29 26.12
C THR A 492 3.73 40.04 26.69
N GLY A 493 2.58 39.39 26.87
CA GLY A 493 1.39 39.99 27.44
C GLY A 493 0.74 41.06 26.55
N MET A 494 0.80 40.88 25.23
CA MET A 494 0.17 41.82 24.28
C MET A 494 -1.35 41.89 24.49
N ASN A 495 -2.00 42.95 23.97
CA ASN A 495 -3.44 43.17 24.14
C ASN A 495 -4.28 41.99 23.63
N GLU A 496 -3.84 41.33 22.57
CA GLU A 496 -4.46 40.14 21.99
C GLU A 496 -4.48 38.96 22.98
N ALA A 497 -3.43 38.83 23.79
CA ALA A 497 -3.34 37.83 24.85
C ALA A 497 -4.32 38.13 26.00
N LEU A 498 -4.57 39.40 26.30
CA LEU A 498 -5.50 39.84 27.34
C LEU A 498 -6.96 39.74 26.87
N GLN A 499 -7.23 40.09 25.61
CA GLN A 499 -8.57 40.09 25.02
C GLN A 499 -9.02 38.72 24.52
N ASN A 500 -8.12 37.73 24.51
CA ASN A 500 -8.35 36.39 23.95
C ASN A 500 -8.80 36.41 22.48
N ARG A 501 -8.30 37.40 21.74
CA ARG A 501 -8.72 37.69 20.37
C ARG A 501 -7.53 38.21 19.56
N LEU A 502 -7.33 37.66 18.37
CA LEU A 502 -6.28 38.07 17.43
C LEU A 502 -6.91 38.40 16.08
N PHE A 503 -6.66 39.60 15.56
CA PHE A 503 -7.07 39.96 14.20
C PHE A 503 -5.92 39.71 13.22
N LEU A 504 -6.20 38.93 12.18
CA LEU A 504 -5.29 38.67 11.07
C LEU A 504 -5.91 39.25 9.79
N PRO A 505 -5.30 40.27 9.16
CA PRO A 505 -5.85 40.94 7.99
C PRO A 505 -5.63 40.12 6.70
N GLU A 506 -6.13 38.88 6.69
CA GLU A 506 -6.02 37.93 5.58
C GLU A 506 -7.36 37.23 5.36
N PRO A 507 -7.62 36.71 4.14
CA PRO A 507 -8.83 35.94 3.85
C PRO A 507 -9.01 34.72 4.76
N ILE A 508 -10.25 34.47 5.16
CA ILE A 508 -10.63 33.44 6.12
C ILE A 508 -10.19 32.04 5.68
N ASN A 509 -10.22 31.73 4.39
CA ASN A 509 -9.81 30.41 3.88
C ASN A 509 -8.32 30.15 4.11
N ARG A 510 -7.46 31.17 3.97
CA ARG A 510 -6.03 31.06 4.26
C ARG A 510 -5.79 30.86 5.75
N ILE A 511 -6.53 31.58 6.59
CA ILE A 511 -6.41 31.44 8.04
C ILE A 511 -6.96 30.09 8.52
N LYS A 512 -8.06 29.59 7.95
CA LYS A 512 -8.57 28.23 8.20
C LYS A 512 -7.54 27.17 7.80
N ALA A 513 -6.88 27.31 6.65
CA ALA A 513 -5.80 26.42 6.21
C ALA A 513 -4.58 26.45 7.15
N LEU A 514 -4.16 27.64 7.58
CA LEU A 514 -3.10 27.83 8.59
C LEU A 514 -3.44 27.12 9.90
N ILE A 515 -4.65 27.36 10.43
CA ILE A 515 -5.13 26.76 11.68
C ILE A 515 -5.26 25.25 11.53
N TYR A 516 -5.81 24.77 10.42
CA TYR A 516 -5.93 23.34 10.15
C TYR A 516 -4.56 22.66 10.22
N TYR A 517 -3.53 23.24 9.59
CA TYR A 517 -2.17 22.72 9.70
C TYR A 517 -1.66 22.69 11.14
N LEU A 518 -1.93 23.72 11.94
CA LEU A 518 -1.51 23.75 13.35
C LEU A 518 -2.13 22.60 14.18
N TYR A 519 -3.36 22.18 13.85
CA TYR A 519 -4.05 21.07 14.53
C TYR A 519 -3.67 19.70 13.97
N VAL A 520 -3.67 19.55 12.65
CA VAL A 520 -3.62 18.24 11.97
C VAL A 520 -2.20 17.90 11.51
N GLY A 521 -1.36 18.91 11.25
CA GLY A 521 0.02 18.74 10.79
C GLY A 521 0.16 18.43 9.30
N THR A 522 -0.91 18.53 8.51
CA THR A 522 -0.90 18.24 7.07
C THR A 522 -1.53 19.38 6.27
N ILE A 523 -1.30 19.37 4.95
CA ILE A 523 -1.95 20.27 3.97
C ILE A 523 -3.03 19.54 3.15
N GLU A 524 -3.43 18.34 3.58
CA GLU A 524 -4.59 17.61 3.06
C GLU A 524 -5.82 18.16 3.77
N PHE A 525 -6.29 19.29 3.27
CA PHE A 525 -7.35 20.09 3.87
C PHE A 525 -8.72 19.43 3.74
N ASP A 526 -9.53 19.50 4.78
CA ASP A 526 -10.94 19.14 4.71
C ASP A 526 -11.71 20.22 3.95
N GLU A 527 -12.11 19.90 2.72
CA GLU A 527 -12.89 20.78 1.83
C GLU A 527 -14.20 21.25 2.48
N LYS A 528 -14.82 20.45 3.36
CA LYS A 528 -16.05 20.86 4.06
C LYS A 528 -15.80 21.93 5.12
N TYR A 529 -14.60 21.96 5.68
CA TYR A 529 -14.23 22.92 6.71
C TYR A 529 -13.65 24.21 6.11
N ILE A 530 -12.76 24.09 5.12
CA ILE A 530 -12.00 25.21 4.56
C ILE A 530 -12.68 25.79 3.31
N GLY A 531 -13.34 24.95 2.51
CA GLY A 531 -13.72 25.26 1.14
C GLY A 531 -12.60 24.97 0.14
N GLU A 532 -12.86 25.25 -1.14
CA GLU A 532 -11.87 25.09 -2.21
C GLU A 532 -10.79 26.17 -2.12
N LEU A 533 -9.52 25.75 -2.13
CA LEU A 533 -8.38 26.66 -2.14
C LEU A 533 -7.83 26.81 -3.56
N THR A 534 -7.71 28.06 -4.01
CA THR A 534 -7.15 28.39 -5.31
C THR A 534 -5.61 28.43 -5.26
N LEU A 535 -4.98 28.47 -6.45
CA LEU A 535 -3.53 28.64 -6.56
C LEU A 535 -3.02 29.92 -5.87
N VAL A 536 -3.83 30.99 -5.89
CA VAL A 536 -3.57 32.27 -5.21
C VAL A 536 -3.68 32.14 -3.69
N ASP A 537 -4.56 31.26 -3.19
CA ASP A 537 -4.65 31.02 -1.76
C ASP A 537 -3.43 30.26 -1.23
N TYR A 538 -2.92 29.30 -2.01
CA TYR A 538 -1.69 28.60 -1.67
C TYR A 538 -0.46 29.53 -1.70
N SER A 539 -0.34 30.45 -2.67
CA SER A 539 0.77 31.42 -2.71
C SER A 539 0.68 32.42 -1.57
N GLY A 540 -0.51 32.94 -1.28
CA GLY A 540 -0.74 33.83 -0.14
C GLY A 540 -0.45 33.14 1.20
N LEU A 541 -0.86 31.88 1.36
CA LEU A 541 -0.55 31.09 2.56
C LEU A 541 0.96 30.86 2.72
N LEU A 542 1.70 30.67 1.61
CA LEU A 542 3.16 30.55 1.63
C LEU A 542 3.83 31.83 2.19
N VAL A 543 3.34 33.02 1.81
CA VAL A 543 3.81 34.30 2.40
C VAL A 543 3.61 34.31 3.92
N LEU A 544 2.45 33.84 4.39
CA LEU A 544 2.15 33.76 5.82
C LEU A 544 3.08 32.82 6.57
N THR A 545 3.57 31.75 5.94
CA THR A 545 4.51 30.83 6.61
C THR A 545 5.81 31.52 7.01
N ASN A 546 6.31 32.44 6.18
CA ASN A 546 7.51 33.21 6.50
C ASN A 546 7.23 34.27 7.57
N LEU A 547 6.08 34.96 7.47
CA LEU A 547 5.65 35.94 8.48
C LEU A 547 5.48 35.31 9.87
N TYR A 548 4.97 34.08 9.92
CA TYR A 548 4.62 33.38 11.16
C TYR A 548 5.62 32.30 11.59
N GLU A 549 6.77 32.21 10.92
CA GLU A 549 7.87 31.28 11.20
C GLU A 549 7.49 29.79 11.14
N LEU A 550 6.61 29.41 10.20
CA LEU A 550 6.13 28.04 10.01
C LEU A 550 6.84 27.34 8.84
N LYS A 551 8.15 27.09 8.98
CA LYS A 551 9.00 26.56 7.90
C LYS A 551 8.52 25.23 7.31
N GLU A 552 8.08 24.31 8.15
CA GLU A 552 7.59 22.99 7.72
C GLU A 552 6.35 23.12 6.83
N LEU A 553 5.41 23.99 7.19
CA LEU A 553 4.25 24.31 6.35
C LEU A 553 4.71 24.90 5.01
N GLY A 554 5.71 25.79 5.03
CA GLY A 554 6.30 26.37 3.82
C GLY A 554 6.78 25.30 2.83
N TYR A 555 7.52 24.29 3.30
CA TYR A 555 7.99 23.19 2.43
C TYR A 555 6.84 22.39 1.79
N LEU A 556 5.81 22.07 2.58
CA LEU A 556 4.64 21.34 2.10
C LEU A 556 3.87 22.15 1.04
N LEU A 557 3.66 23.44 1.30
CA LEU A 557 2.98 24.34 0.37
C LEU A 557 3.77 24.52 -0.92
N LEU A 558 5.09 24.67 -0.85
CA LEU A 558 5.95 24.80 -2.02
C LEU A 558 5.83 23.55 -2.91
N GLN A 559 5.88 22.35 -2.32
CA GLN A 559 5.71 21.10 -3.06
C GLN A 559 4.34 21.00 -3.75
N LYS A 560 3.27 21.45 -3.08
CA LYS A 560 1.91 21.49 -3.65
C LYS A 560 1.81 22.54 -4.76
N LEU A 561 2.37 23.73 -4.55
CA LEU A 561 2.39 24.83 -5.51
C LEU A 561 3.10 24.46 -6.81
N PHE A 562 4.26 23.79 -6.76
CA PHE A 562 4.92 23.29 -7.98
C PHE A 562 4.00 22.40 -8.82
N LYS A 563 3.27 21.48 -8.18
CA LYS A 563 2.34 20.56 -8.87
C LYS A 563 1.14 21.30 -9.47
N LEU A 564 0.54 22.21 -8.70
CA LEU A 564 -0.61 22.99 -9.17
C LEU A 564 -0.20 23.96 -10.29
N PHE A 565 0.98 24.58 -10.19
CA PHE A 565 1.50 25.52 -11.18
C PHE A 565 1.81 24.85 -12.52
N ILE A 566 2.36 23.62 -12.51
CA ILE A 566 2.54 22.85 -13.76
C ILE A 566 1.20 22.65 -14.48
N SER A 567 0.15 22.29 -13.73
CA SER A 567 -1.19 22.10 -14.30
C SER A 567 -1.76 23.41 -14.84
N PHE A 568 -1.61 24.51 -14.09
CA PHE A 568 -1.99 25.85 -14.49
C PHE A 568 -1.24 26.33 -15.73
N ASP A 569 0.06 26.07 -15.83
CA ASP A 569 0.89 26.43 -16.99
C ASP A 569 0.38 25.76 -18.28
N HIS A 570 0.03 24.47 -18.19
CA HIS A 570 -0.54 23.73 -19.31
C HIS A 570 -1.93 24.23 -19.72
N SER A 571 -2.74 24.70 -18.77
CA SER A 571 -4.10 25.22 -19.02
C SER A 571 -4.17 26.74 -19.18
N PHE A 572 -3.03 27.44 -19.24
CA PHE A 572 -3.00 28.89 -19.24
C PHE A 572 -3.70 29.48 -20.48
N SER A 573 -4.72 30.30 -20.26
CA SER A 573 -5.43 31.05 -21.29
C SER A 573 -4.99 32.51 -21.34
N ASP A 574 -5.09 33.13 -22.52
CA ASP A 574 -4.67 34.53 -22.74
C ASP A 574 -5.72 35.55 -22.25
N ASP A 575 -6.56 35.17 -21.27
CA ASP A 575 -7.58 36.03 -20.66
C ASP A 575 -7.07 36.74 -19.39
N GLU A 576 -7.79 37.78 -18.96
CA GLU A 576 -7.40 38.59 -17.79
C GLU A 576 -7.34 37.77 -16.49
N THR A 577 -8.14 36.72 -16.34
CA THR A 577 -8.19 35.92 -15.12
C THR A 577 -6.88 35.15 -14.92
N SER A 578 -6.43 34.44 -15.96
CA SER A 578 -5.16 33.72 -15.93
C SER A 578 -3.96 34.65 -15.75
N ILE A 579 -3.98 35.81 -16.39
CA ILE A 579 -2.93 36.83 -16.22
C ILE A 579 -2.92 37.38 -14.77
N SER A 580 -4.09 37.64 -14.20
CA SER A 580 -4.25 38.11 -12.81
C SER A 580 -3.72 37.09 -11.80
N VAL A 581 -4.06 35.80 -11.98
CA VAL A 581 -3.54 34.71 -11.14
C VAL A 581 -2.01 34.63 -11.24
N LEU A 582 -1.46 34.65 -12.46
CA LEU A 582 -0.02 34.56 -12.68
C LEU A 582 0.76 35.71 -12.02
N LEU A 583 0.30 36.95 -12.22
CA LEU A 583 0.94 38.14 -11.64
C LEU A 583 0.80 38.18 -10.12
N THR A 584 -0.32 37.71 -9.58
CA THR A 584 -0.52 37.60 -8.13
C THR A 584 0.46 36.61 -7.51
N ILE A 585 0.65 35.44 -8.13
CA ILE A 585 1.62 34.44 -7.65
C ILE A 585 3.05 34.98 -7.70
N TRP A 586 3.43 35.64 -8.81
CA TRP A 586 4.76 36.27 -8.89
C TRP A 586 4.96 37.28 -7.76
N ARG A 587 3.96 38.14 -7.51
CA ARG A 587 4.01 39.13 -6.44
C ARG A 587 4.21 38.47 -5.08
N ASP A 588 3.39 37.46 -4.75
CA ASP A 588 3.49 36.73 -3.49
C ASP A 588 4.88 36.09 -3.31
N LEU A 589 5.43 35.46 -4.36
CA LEU A 589 6.76 34.84 -4.32
C LEU A 589 7.90 35.85 -4.21
N ALA A 590 7.74 37.01 -4.84
CA ALA A 590 8.69 38.10 -4.74
C ALA A 590 8.75 38.68 -3.32
N PHE A 591 7.65 38.62 -2.56
CA PHE A 591 7.61 38.97 -1.14
C PHE A 591 8.13 37.86 -0.22
N SER A 592 7.84 36.59 -0.53
CA SER A 592 8.30 35.47 0.29
C SER A 592 9.78 35.09 0.10
N ASN A 593 10.45 35.66 -0.90
CA ASN A 593 11.87 35.41 -1.24
C ASN A 593 12.15 33.94 -1.62
N GLU A 594 11.19 33.29 -2.28
CA GLU A 594 11.26 31.89 -2.71
C GLU A 594 11.99 31.77 -4.06
N ALA A 595 13.32 31.87 -4.00
CA ALA A 595 14.20 32.03 -5.17
C ALA A 595 14.08 30.91 -6.22
N ILE A 596 13.68 29.68 -5.85
CA ILE A 596 13.60 28.57 -6.81
C ILE A 596 12.28 28.61 -7.57
N PHE A 597 11.16 28.76 -6.87
CA PHE A 597 9.84 28.68 -7.50
C PHE A 597 9.52 29.93 -8.33
N ILE A 598 10.02 31.11 -7.91
CA ILE A 598 9.84 32.34 -8.69
C ILE A 598 10.44 32.23 -10.10
N VAL A 599 11.53 31.46 -10.30
CA VAL A 599 12.14 31.23 -11.62
C VAL A 599 11.18 30.52 -12.57
N THR A 600 10.49 29.48 -12.08
CA THR A 600 9.48 28.76 -12.87
C THR A 600 8.31 29.67 -13.26
N VAL A 601 7.89 30.55 -12.36
CA VAL A 601 6.83 31.53 -12.64
C VAL A 601 7.29 32.58 -13.67
N LEU A 602 8.52 33.08 -13.52
CA LEU A 602 9.12 34.02 -14.45
C LEU A 602 9.29 33.44 -15.86
N GLU A 603 9.59 32.14 -16.00
CA GLU A 603 9.67 31.48 -17.30
C GLU A 603 8.35 31.57 -18.07
N LEU A 604 7.21 31.33 -17.40
CA LEU A 604 5.89 31.51 -18.00
C LEU A 604 5.61 32.99 -18.34
N ILE A 605 5.96 33.91 -17.44
CA ILE A 605 5.82 35.35 -17.68
C ILE A 605 6.61 35.78 -18.92
N LYS A 606 7.88 35.37 -19.04
CA LYS A 606 8.72 35.63 -20.21
C LYS A 606 8.07 35.09 -21.49
N ARG A 607 7.55 33.87 -21.46
CA ARG A 607 6.85 33.24 -22.60
C ARG A 607 5.59 33.99 -23.03
N LYS A 608 4.89 34.63 -22.09
CA LYS A 608 3.61 35.34 -22.31
C LYS A 608 3.72 36.88 -22.22
N TRP A 609 4.94 37.42 -22.23
CA TRP A 609 5.23 38.83 -21.94
C TRP A 609 4.42 39.84 -22.76
N ALA A 610 4.30 39.60 -24.08
CA ALA A 610 3.59 40.50 -24.99
C ALA A 610 2.09 40.64 -24.68
N ILE A 611 1.49 39.60 -24.11
CA ILE A 611 0.07 39.56 -23.75
C ILE A 611 -0.10 40.20 -22.37
N ILE A 612 0.77 39.84 -21.42
CA ILE A 612 0.79 40.38 -20.05
C ILE A 612 0.89 41.90 -20.07
N THR A 613 1.85 42.47 -20.80
CA THR A 613 2.08 43.94 -20.86
C THR A 613 0.92 44.74 -21.46
N ARG A 614 -0.02 44.08 -22.15
CA ARG A 614 -1.23 44.70 -22.72
C ARG A 614 -2.48 44.50 -21.86
N SER A 615 -2.38 43.69 -20.80
CA SER A 615 -3.48 43.38 -19.91
C SER A 615 -3.82 44.57 -18.98
N LYS A 616 -5.08 44.63 -18.56
CA LYS A 616 -5.54 45.59 -17.54
C LYS A 616 -4.86 45.32 -16.20
N THR A 617 -4.64 44.04 -15.88
CA THR A 617 -4.00 43.63 -14.62
C THR A 617 -2.56 44.15 -14.53
N PHE A 618 -1.77 44.06 -15.60
CA PHE A 618 -0.42 44.63 -15.62
C PHE A 618 -0.44 46.16 -15.46
N LEU A 619 -1.41 46.84 -16.10
CA LEU A 619 -1.54 48.30 -15.98
C LEU A 619 -1.98 48.77 -14.60
N SER A 620 -2.58 47.89 -13.77
CA SER A 620 -2.92 48.20 -12.38
C SER A 620 -1.76 48.02 -11.39
N LEU A 621 -0.63 47.44 -11.80
CA LEU A 621 0.55 47.30 -10.95
C LEU A 621 1.15 48.67 -10.59
N SER A 622 1.75 48.76 -9.40
CA SER A 622 2.51 49.93 -8.98
C SER A 622 3.74 50.15 -9.87
N LYS A 623 4.29 51.37 -9.88
CA LYS A 623 5.51 51.66 -10.66
C LYS A 623 6.67 50.78 -10.21
N GLU A 624 6.80 50.58 -8.90
CA GLU A 624 7.82 49.73 -8.29
C GLU A 624 7.65 48.27 -8.69
N GLU A 625 6.42 47.75 -8.72
CA GLU A 625 6.11 46.39 -9.16
C GLU A 625 6.43 46.20 -10.64
N ILE A 626 6.08 47.16 -11.51
CA ILE A 626 6.43 47.09 -12.94
C ILE A 626 7.94 47.07 -13.13
N VAL A 627 8.68 47.95 -12.44
CA VAL A 627 10.15 47.99 -12.55
C VAL A 627 10.75 46.67 -12.07
N ARG A 628 10.28 46.13 -10.94
CA ARG A 628 10.76 44.87 -10.38
C ARG A 628 10.48 43.70 -11.32
N LEU A 629 9.25 43.61 -11.85
CA LEU A 629 8.86 42.57 -12.80
C LEU A 629 9.72 42.62 -14.07
N CYS A 630 10.03 43.82 -14.57
CA CYS A 630 10.94 44.00 -15.70
C CYS A 630 12.34 43.51 -15.34
N GLN A 631 12.90 43.88 -14.18
CA GLN A 631 14.22 43.45 -13.74
C GLN A 631 14.32 41.92 -13.63
N ASP A 632 13.37 41.31 -12.92
CA ASP A 632 13.28 39.85 -12.75
C ASP A 632 13.14 39.12 -14.09
N SER A 633 12.51 39.75 -15.08
CA SER A 633 12.30 39.18 -16.42
C SER A 633 13.47 39.42 -17.39
N THR A 634 14.35 40.39 -17.13
CA THR A 634 15.52 40.70 -17.97
C THR A 634 16.82 40.07 -17.50
N ASP A 635 16.94 39.72 -16.22
CA ASP A 635 18.11 39.02 -15.71
C ASP A 635 18.09 37.56 -16.21
N ASP A 636 19.00 37.25 -17.15
CA ASP A 636 19.25 35.89 -17.64
C ASP A 636 20.31 35.14 -16.81
N SER A 637 20.67 35.63 -15.62
CA SER A 637 21.63 34.98 -14.72
C SER A 637 21.01 34.60 -13.38
N PRO A 638 20.99 33.30 -13.02
CA PRO A 638 20.67 32.90 -11.66
C PRO A 638 21.88 33.23 -10.76
N LEU A 639 21.64 33.95 -9.66
CA LEU A 639 22.54 34.08 -8.49
C LEU A 639 23.85 34.87 -8.70
N SER A 640 23.80 36.21 -8.72
CA SER A 640 24.95 37.02 -8.29
C SER A 640 24.58 38.31 -7.56
N LYS A 641 23.92 38.19 -6.40
CA LYS A 641 24.06 39.20 -5.34
C LYS A 641 24.23 38.48 -4.00
N SER A 642 25.47 38.09 -3.70
CA SER A 642 25.92 37.96 -2.32
C SER A 642 26.08 39.35 -1.71
N PRO A 643 25.83 39.55 -0.41
CA PRO A 643 26.10 40.81 0.25
C PRO A 643 27.60 40.86 0.59
N ASN A 644 28.41 41.40 -0.30
CA ASN A 644 29.78 41.80 0.01
C ASN A 644 30.16 43.02 -0.82
N GLN A 645 29.86 44.21 -0.30
CA GLN A 645 30.61 45.41 -0.67
C GLN A 645 31.80 45.54 0.30
N ASN A 646 32.92 44.93 -0.08
CA ASN A 646 34.23 45.37 0.38
C ASN A 646 34.64 46.55 -0.52
N HIS A 647 34.39 47.78 -0.07
CA HIS A 647 35.19 48.90 -0.52
C HIS A 647 36.50 48.92 0.27
N SER A 648 37.59 48.67 -0.45
CA SER A 648 38.96 48.90 0.02
C SER A 648 39.19 50.39 0.27
N LEU A 649 39.64 50.75 1.48
CA LEU A 649 40.39 51.98 1.77
C LEU A 649 41.25 51.74 3.02
N ASP A 650 42.53 51.43 2.80
CA ASP A 650 43.58 51.66 3.80
C ASP A 650 43.92 53.16 3.81
N THR A 651 43.72 53.84 4.95
CA THR A 651 44.71 54.69 5.65
C THR A 651 44.07 55.48 6.80
N LEU A 652 44.56 55.19 8.01
CA LEU A 652 44.73 56.01 9.22
C LEU A 652 43.96 57.35 9.32
N ASP A 653 43.11 57.50 10.33
CA ASP A 653 43.48 58.27 11.54
C ASP A 653 42.41 58.23 12.65
N THR A 654 42.94 58.32 13.87
CA THR A 654 42.35 58.30 15.21
C THR A 654 41.26 59.34 15.54
N ASN A 655 40.41 58.96 16.49
CA ASN A 655 39.56 59.76 17.38
C ASN A 655 38.33 60.45 16.77
N LEU A 656 37.13 60.01 17.20
CA LEU A 656 36.05 60.83 17.78
C LEU A 656 34.82 59.94 18.07
N ILE A 657 34.42 59.89 19.35
CA ILE A 657 33.06 59.54 19.81
C ILE A 657 32.16 60.74 19.41
N PRO A 658 30.99 60.56 18.77
CA PRO A 658 29.75 60.47 19.56
C PRO A 658 28.56 59.68 18.97
N GLU A 659 27.74 59.23 19.92
CA GLU A 659 26.28 59.14 19.90
C GLU A 659 25.54 58.08 19.06
N THR A 660 24.69 57.39 19.81
CA THR A 660 23.68 56.40 19.44
C THR A 660 22.72 56.87 18.34
N PRO A 661 22.47 56.07 17.28
CA PRO A 661 21.37 56.32 16.38
C PRO A 661 20.07 55.80 16.98
N THR A 662 19.09 56.70 17.10
CA THR A 662 17.69 56.42 17.35
C THR A 662 17.14 55.43 16.32
N ARG A 663 16.46 54.41 16.83
CA ARG A 663 15.82 53.35 16.05
C ARG A 663 14.54 53.91 15.42
N ASN A 664 14.58 54.30 14.15
CA ASN A 664 13.39 54.51 13.34
C ASN A 664 12.71 53.15 13.10
N THR A 665 11.68 52.84 13.89
CA THR A 665 10.78 51.73 13.61
C THR A 665 9.65 52.20 12.71
N ASN A 666 9.64 51.75 11.45
CA ASN A 666 8.44 51.76 10.61
C ASN A 666 7.51 50.63 11.06
N SER A 667 6.90 50.80 12.24
CA SER A 667 5.79 49.97 12.67
C SER A 667 4.48 50.66 12.27
N PRO A 668 3.54 49.97 11.60
CA PRO A 668 2.23 50.55 11.22
C PRO A 668 1.25 50.66 12.41
N PHE A 669 1.70 50.47 13.66
CA PHE A 669 0.84 50.42 14.85
C PHE A 669 0.95 51.63 15.79
N VAL A 670 1.47 52.77 15.33
CA VAL A 670 1.38 54.03 16.09
C VAL A 670 0.22 54.86 15.54
N ILE A 671 -0.90 54.84 16.25
CA ILE A 671 -2.03 55.74 16.01
C ILE A 671 -1.72 57.04 16.74
N ASP A 672 -1.35 58.07 15.99
CA ASP A 672 -1.24 59.44 16.50
C ASP A 672 -2.60 59.89 17.06
N SER A 673 -2.63 60.18 18.37
CA SER A 673 -3.77 60.86 19.01
C SER A 673 -3.66 62.38 18.84
N PRO A 674 -4.78 63.10 18.67
CA PRO A 674 -4.75 64.51 18.31
C PRO A 674 -4.37 65.39 19.50
N ALA A 675 -3.63 66.44 19.16
CA ALA A 675 -3.16 67.51 20.02
C ALA A 675 -4.24 68.07 20.95
N ASN A 676 -3.84 68.37 22.19
CA ASN A 676 -4.50 69.37 23.01
C ASN A 676 -3.50 70.37 23.57
N HIS A 677 -3.92 71.63 23.50
CA HIS A 677 -3.17 72.84 23.72
C HIS A 677 -2.54 72.98 25.12
N SER A 678 -1.37 73.61 25.10
CA SER A 678 -0.72 74.46 26.10
C SER A 678 -1.50 74.80 27.40
N THR A 679 -0.84 74.64 28.54
CA THR A 679 -0.50 75.77 29.44
C THR A 679 0.59 75.38 30.43
N SER A 680 1.59 76.24 30.52
CA SER A 680 2.65 76.34 31.52
C SER A 680 2.13 76.73 32.92
N VAL A 681 2.86 76.34 33.98
CA VAL A 681 3.35 77.15 35.13
C VAL A 681 3.46 76.28 36.41
N PHE A 682 4.66 76.33 37.03
CA PHE A 682 5.07 76.18 38.45
C PHE A 682 4.01 75.66 39.46
N ASP A 683 4.25 74.74 40.40
CA ASP A 683 5.43 74.28 41.17
C ASP A 683 5.40 72.75 41.37
#